data_AF-A0A5C6CEG9-F1
#
_entry.id   AF-A0A5C6CEG9-F1
#
_cell.length_a   1.000
_cell.length_b   1.000
_cell.length_c   1.000
_cell.angle_alpha   90.00
_cell.angle_beta   90.00
_cell.angle_gamma   90.00
#
_symmetry.space_group_name_H-M   'P 1'
#
loop_
_entity.id
_entity.type
_entity.pdbx_description
1 polymer ?
#
loop_
_entity_poly.entity_id
_entity_poly.type
_entity_poly.pdbx_seq_one_letter_code
_entity_poly.pdbx_strand_id
1 'polypeptide(L)'
;MSHKSDLIATDIEAYLKQHEHKQLLRFITCGSVDDGKSTLIGRLLYDSKMIYEDQLSQLEADSKKIGTTGGNFDPALLTDGLKAEREQGITIDVAYRYFSTAKRKFIIADTPGHEQYTRNMATGASAADLAVILIDARHGVLTQTRRHSFIVSLLGIRHVVVAVNKMDIIDYDEQRFNEICEDYRAFATRLDLPDLHFIPISALKGDNLVDRSENMPWYDGTTLMNFLETVYIGSDRNLQDFRMPVQYVSRPNLNFRGFCGTISSGIIRPGEEVMVLPSRQKSKVKEIVTYDGNLDEAFTPMAVTVTLEDEIDASRGDMLVRPGNLPKSRDHIDAMLVWMDAGAMVPGKTYLFKHTTQTLPGTIDTLKYRVDVNTLHREPAPQLELNEIGRVSISLNAQLHFDAYRRNRSTGAFIVVDRITNATVAAGMILDKSGDSDAKSVWDDELEASNAGDPNEVSAVTTEERTARFGQKPATILLTGLTGSGKTSVGLAVERKLFDAGRAVAMIDGESVRRGLSRDLGFSAADRSENLRRSGHLAHALNQAGVICVASFVAPSEEVRSKVAKLIGQEHFLVVHVATPVNVCRTRDTKGQYAKADAGELLNFPGVTAAYEAPPNPDLSIDTSQQSVEECADAIVQLLRSREIIR
;
A
#
# COMPACT_ATOMS: atom_id res chain seq x y z
N MET A 1 5.31 -48.31 -12.66
CA MET A 1 4.15 -48.75 -11.83
C MET A 1 3.45 -47.53 -11.27
N SER A 2 2.24 -47.25 -11.75
CA SER A 2 1.38 -46.16 -11.26
C SER A 2 1.10 -46.34 -9.77
N HIS A 3 0.89 -45.23 -9.05
CA HIS A 3 0.50 -45.23 -7.64
C HIS A 3 -0.72 -46.16 -7.42
N LYS A 4 -0.48 -47.40 -6.95
CA LYS A 4 -1.50 -48.19 -6.28
C LYS A 4 -1.65 -47.59 -4.88
N SER A 5 -2.46 -46.55 -4.78
CA SER A 5 -2.97 -46.11 -3.48
C SER A 5 -3.83 -47.25 -2.92
N ASP A 6 -3.62 -47.64 -1.67
CA ASP A 6 -4.42 -48.69 -1.00
C ASP A 6 -5.93 -48.34 -1.03
N LEU A 7 -6.28 -47.05 -1.14
CA LEU A 7 -7.65 -46.56 -1.32
C LEU A 7 -8.30 -46.99 -2.64
N ILE A 8 -7.53 -47.23 -3.71
CA ILE A 8 -8.07 -47.73 -5.00
C ILE A 8 -8.65 -49.13 -4.82
N ALA A 9 -8.12 -49.91 -3.87
CA ALA A 9 -8.58 -51.27 -3.61
C ALA A 9 -9.78 -51.33 -2.66
N THR A 10 -10.01 -50.29 -1.84
CA THR A 10 -11.02 -50.32 -0.76
C THR A 10 -12.18 -49.34 -0.93
N ASP A 11 -11.99 -48.17 -1.55
CA ASP A 11 -13.07 -47.18 -1.75
C ASP A 11 -12.74 -46.21 -2.91
N ILE A 12 -13.25 -46.56 -4.10
CA ILE A 12 -13.02 -45.79 -5.33
C ILE A 12 -13.75 -44.43 -5.32
N GLU A 13 -14.89 -44.31 -4.63
CA GLU A 13 -15.64 -43.06 -4.55
C GLU A 13 -14.93 -42.06 -3.63
N ALA A 14 -14.39 -42.51 -2.50
CA ALA A 14 -13.55 -41.69 -1.65
C ALA A 14 -12.26 -41.25 -2.37
N TYR A 15 -11.64 -42.16 -3.14
CA TYR A 15 -10.48 -41.83 -3.98
C TYR A 15 -10.82 -40.78 -5.04
N LEU A 16 -11.96 -40.91 -5.74
CA LEU A 16 -12.43 -39.95 -6.74
C LEU A 16 -12.74 -38.60 -6.11
N LYS A 17 -13.45 -38.54 -4.99
CA LYS A 17 -13.71 -37.31 -4.22
C LYS A 17 -12.42 -36.63 -3.75
N GLN A 18 -11.46 -37.41 -3.25
CA GLN A 18 -10.16 -36.89 -2.83
C GLN A 18 -9.37 -36.33 -4.02
N HIS A 19 -9.51 -36.92 -5.21
CA HIS A 19 -8.91 -36.41 -6.45
C HIS A 19 -9.61 -35.17 -7.01
N GLU A 20 -10.93 -35.08 -6.84
CA GLU A 20 -11.77 -33.97 -7.28
C GLU A 20 -11.51 -32.70 -6.45
N HIS A 21 -11.33 -32.85 -5.14
CA HIS A 21 -11.11 -31.75 -4.20
C HIS A 21 -9.63 -31.39 -3.92
N LYS A 22 -8.67 -31.88 -4.72
CA LYS A 22 -7.25 -31.52 -4.52
C LYS A 22 -7.07 -30.00 -4.62
N GLN A 23 -6.47 -29.42 -3.59
CA GLN A 23 -6.09 -28.02 -3.60
C GLN A 23 -5.08 -27.75 -4.72
N LEU A 24 -5.19 -26.57 -5.33
CA LEU A 24 -4.30 -26.10 -6.38
C LEU A 24 -3.30 -25.12 -5.78
N LEU A 25 -2.00 -25.32 -6.01
CA LEU A 25 -0.95 -24.36 -5.72
C LEU A 25 -0.38 -23.80 -7.03
N ARG A 26 -0.35 -22.49 -7.17
CA ARG A 26 0.38 -21.80 -8.24
C ARG A 26 1.67 -21.26 -7.66
N PHE A 27 2.81 -21.64 -8.23
CA PHE A 27 4.09 -21.07 -7.81
C PHE A 27 4.97 -20.69 -8.99
N ILE A 28 5.85 -19.74 -8.75
CA ILE A 28 6.87 -19.30 -9.71
C ILE A 28 8.25 -19.76 -9.28
N THR A 29 9.13 -19.97 -10.26
CA THR A 29 10.57 -20.16 -10.04
C THR A 29 11.32 -18.91 -10.49
N CYS A 30 12.12 -18.36 -9.58
CA CYS A 30 12.91 -17.16 -9.78
C CYS A 30 14.37 -17.43 -9.41
N GLY A 31 15.29 -16.69 -10.01
CA GLY A 31 16.74 -16.96 -9.87
C GLY A 31 17.49 -16.48 -11.11
N SER A 32 18.79 -16.32 -10.96
CA SER A 32 19.74 -16.01 -12.03
C SER A 32 19.70 -17.07 -13.13
N VAL A 33 20.29 -16.73 -14.28
CA VAL A 33 20.43 -17.64 -15.44
C VAL A 33 21.08 -18.95 -15.02
N ASP A 34 22.13 -18.87 -14.21
CA ASP A 34 22.92 -20.04 -13.81
C ASP A 34 22.43 -20.73 -12.53
N ASP A 35 21.38 -20.25 -11.86
CA ASP A 35 20.92 -20.82 -10.58
C ASP A 35 20.25 -22.20 -10.72
N GLY A 36 20.06 -22.69 -11.95
CA GLY A 36 19.57 -24.05 -12.22
C GLY A 36 18.04 -24.21 -12.15
N LYS A 37 17.27 -23.17 -12.54
CA LYS A 37 15.79 -23.19 -12.52
C LYS A 37 15.20 -24.27 -13.42
N SER A 38 15.61 -24.31 -14.68
CA SER A 38 15.19 -25.33 -15.66
C SER A 38 15.52 -26.74 -15.16
N THR A 39 16.73 -26.93 -14.62
CA THR A 39 17.15 -28.20 -14.01
C THR A 39 16.26 -28.60 -12.84
N LEU A 40 15.92 -27.67 -11.94
CA LEU A 40 15.03 -27.92 -10.81
C LEU A 40 13.64 -28.36 -11.28
N ILE A 41 13.04 -27.62 -12.20
CA ILE A 41 11.69 -27.92 -12.72
C ILE A 41 11.71 -29.29 -13.43
N GLY A 42 12.69 -29.53 -14.30
CA GLY A 42 12.84 -30.79 -15.00
C GLY A 42 12.99 -31.96 -14.03
N ARG A 43 13.76 -31.77 -12.95
CA ARG A 43 13.94 -32.78 -11.91
C ARG A 43 12.67 -33.04 -11.10
N LEU A 44 11.92 -32.00 -10.72
CA LEU A 44 10.63 -32.14 -10.06
C LEU A 44 9.61 -32.91 -10.93
N LEU A 45 9.59 -32.64 -12.24
CA LEU A 45 8.73 -33.37 -13.19
C LEU A 45 9.15 -34.83 -13.34
N TYR A 46 10.45 -35.11 -13.34
CA TYR A 46 11.00 -36.46 -13.39
C TYR A 46 10.69 -37.25 -12.11
N ASP A 47 11.04 -36.73 -10.95
CA ASP A 47 10.89 -37.42 -9.66
C ASP A 47 9.40 -37.56 -9.26
N SER A 48 8.52 -36.68 -9.74
CA SER A 48 7.07 -36.84 -9.57
C SER A 48 6.43 -37.92 -10.47
N LYS A 49 7.23 -38.62 -11.28
CA LYS A 49 6.83 -39.76 -12.14
C LYS A 49 5.71 -39.42 -13.13
N MET A 50 5.64 -38.17 -13.58
CA MET A 50 4.63 -37.68 -14.53
C MET A 50 5.08 -37.74 -15.99
N ILE A 51 6.32 -38.17 -16.26
CA ILE A 51 6.87 -38.33 -17.61
C ILE A 51 6.66 -39.78 -18.05
N TYR A 52 6.08 -39.98 -19.23
CA TYR A 52 5.92 -41.30 -19.84
C TYR A 52 7.30 -41.91 -20.18
N GLU A 53 7.46 -43.23 -20.04
CA GLU A 53 8.74 -43.94 -20.23
C GLU A 53 9.37 -43.67 -21.61
N ASP A 54 8.54 -43.49 -22.62
CA ASP A 54 8.87 -43.18 -24.00
C ASP A 54 9.43 -41.75 -24.19
N GLN A 55 8.94 -40.76 -23.44
CA GLN A 55 9.55 -39.42 -23.41
C GLN A 55 10.90 -39.43 -22.67
N LEU A 56 10.98 -40.22 -21.59
CA LEU A 56 12.21 -40.42 -20.83
C LEU A 56 13.33 -41.03 -21.67
N SER A 57 12.99 -42.03 -22.48
CA SER A 57 13.92 -42.69 -23.40
C SER A 57 14.49 -41.72 -24.46
N GLN A 58 13.66 -40.81 -24.96
CA GLN A 58 14.09 -39.75 -25.89
C GLN A 58 15.02 -38.74 -25.21
N LEU A 59 14.69 -38.33 -23.98
CA LEU A 59 15.51 -37.42 -23.18
C LEU A 59 16.87 -37.99 -22.83
N GLU A 60 16.97 -39.28 -22.50
CA GLU A 60 18.25 -39.93 -22.26
C GLU A 60 19.12 -39.97 -23.52
N ALA A 61 18.50 -40.17 -24.69
CA ALA A 61 19.19 -40.15 -25.97
C ALA A 61 19.67 -38.73 -26.35
N ASP A 62 18.85 -37.71 -26.09
CA ASP A 62 19.18 -36.31 -26.37
C ASP A 62 20.19 -35.74 -25.37
N SER A 63 20.12 -36.12 -24.09
CA SER A 63 21.11 -35.77 -23.07
C SER A 63 22.52 -36.25 -23.44
N LYS A 64 22.62 -37.43 -24.07
CA LYS A 64 23.89 -37.97 -24.56
C LYS A 64 24.43 -37.26 -25.81
N LYS A 65 23.57 -36.63 -26.61
CA LYS A 65 23.94 -35.98 -27.87
C LYS A 65 24.20 -34.48 -27.74
N ILE A 66 23.40 -33.79 -26.93
CA ILE A 66 23.30 -32.31 -26.88
C ILE A 66 23.32 -31.79 -25.42
N GLY A 67 23.32 -32.67 -24.40
CA GLY A 67 23.23 -32.27 -23.00
C GLY A 67 24.47 -31.53 -22.47
N THR A 68 24.26 -30.67 -21.47
CA THR A 68 25.30 -29.85 -20.83
C THR A 68 26.06 -30.59 -19.72
N THR A 69 25.57 -31.75 -19.30
CA THR A 69 26.06 -32.54 -18.15
C THR A 69 27.06 -33.65 -18.53
N GLY A 70 27.73 -33.53 -19.67
CA GLY A 70 28.81 -34.46 -20.07
C GLY A 70 28.34 -35.90 -20.35
N GLY A 71 27.13 -36.06 -20.90
CA GLY A 71 26.55 -37.37 -21.29
C GLY A 71 25.71 -38.05 -20.22
N ASN A 72 25.57 -37.44 -19.03
CA ASN A 72 24.63 -37.86 -17.99
C ASN A 72 23.23 -37.29 -18.25
N PHE A 73 22.22 -37.76 -17.51
CA PHE A 73 20.86 -37.24 -17.60
C PHE A 73 20.84 -35.73 -17.35
N ASP A 74 20.27 -34.95 -18.28
CA ASP A 74 20.14 -33.49 -18.17
C ASP A 74 18.65 -33.11 -18.04
N PRO A 75 18.16 -32.84 -16.81
CA PRO A 75 16.76 -32.51 -16.58
C PRO A 75 16.32 -31.21 -17.27
N ALA A 76 17.23 -30.29 -17.60
CA ALA A 76 16.85 -29.00 -18.20
C ALA A 76 16.25 -29.16 -19.62
N LEU A 77 16.59 -30.24 -20.33
CA LEU A 77 16.07 -30.52 -21.67
C LEU A 77 14.55 -30.79 -21.68
N LEU A 78 13.94 -31.11 -20.53
CA LEU A 78 12.49 -31.26 -20.36
C LEU A 78 11.73 -29.92 -20.40
N THR A 79 12.40 -28.85 -19.98
CA THR A 79 11.76 -27.56 -19.69
C THR A 79 11.91 -26.57 -20.84
N ASP A 80 12.97 -26.70 -21.63
CA ASP A 80 13.27 -25.78 -22.73
C ASP A 80 12.43 -26.11 -23.98
N GLY A 81 11.36 -25.36 -24.20
CA GLY A 81 10.37 -25.62 -25.24
C GLY A 81 10.67 -24.95 -26.58
N LEU A 82 11.35 -23.79 -26.59
CA LEU A 82 11.63 -23.03 -27.80
C LEU A 82 13.03 -23.31 -28.35
N LYS A 83 13.15 -23.38 -29.68
CA LYS A 83 14.44 -23.60 -30.35
C LYS A 83 15.47 -22.49 -30.03
N ALA A 84 15.01 -21.25 -29.88
CA ALA A 84 15.84 -20.11 -29.49
C ALA A 84 16.30 -20.17 -28.02
N GLU A 85 15.45 -20.68 -27.11
CA GLU A 85 15.84 -20.92 -25.71
C GLU A 85 16.92 -22.02 -25.63
N ARG A 86 16.77 -23.09 -26.41
CA ARG A 86 17.75 -24.19 -26.49
C ARG A 86 19.10 -23.77 -27.07
N GLU A 87 19.12 -22.87 -28.04
CA GLU A 87 20.36 -22.36 -28.64
C GLU A 87 21.11 -21.39 -27.70
N GLN A 88 20.41 -20.72 -26.78
CA GLN A 88 20.99 -19.73 -25.86
C GLN A 88 21.12 -20.21 -24.41
N GLY A 89 20.46 -21.31 -24.03
CA GLY A 89 20.45 -21.85 -22.67
C GLY A 89 19.72 -20.96 -21.65
N ILE A 90 18.74 -20.15 -22.09
CA ILE A 90 17.99 -19.21 -21.22
C ILE A 90 16.48 -19.32 -21.45
N THR A 91 15.67 -19.15 -20.39
CA THR A 91 14.20 -18.99 -20.48
C THR A 91 13.84 -17.58 -20.95
N ILE A 92 13.02 -17.44 -22.00
CA ILE A 92 12.68 -16.15 -22.62
C ILE A 92 11.24 -15.73 -22.30
N ASP A 93 10.29 -16.66 -22.32
CA ASP A 93 8.87 -16.38 -22.03
C ASP A 93 8.37 -17.19 -20.82
N VAL A 94 7.24 -16.82 -20.22
CA VAL A 94 6.68 -17.56 -19.10
C VAL A 94 6.09 -18.88 -19.59
N ALA A 95 6.72 -20.00 -19.22
CA ALA A 95 6.20 -21.32 -19.53
C ALA A 95 5.39 -21.86 -18.34
N TYR A 96 4.12 -22.23 -18.57
CA TYR A 96 3.30 -22.88 -17.56
C TYR A 96 3.41 -24.41 -17.66
N ARG A 97 3.79 -25.06 -16.56
CA ARG A 97 3.84 -26.52 -16.43
C ARG A 97 2.86 -26.99 -15.37
N TYR A 98 2.27 -28.16 -15.61
CA TYR A 98 1.24 -28.74 -14.76
C TYR A 98 1.72 -30.10 -14.25
N PHE A 99 1.62 -30.31 -12.94
CA PHE A 99 1.84 -31.62 -12.35
C PHE A 99 0.95 -31.80 -11.13
N SER A 100 0.84 -33.02 -10.62
CA SER A 100 0.07 -33.30 -9.42
C SER A 100 0.72 -34.40 -8.62
N THR A 101 0.56 -34.34 -7.30
CA THR A 101 0.93 -35.44 -6.41
C THR A 101 -0.33 -36.13 -5.89
N ALA A 102 -0.17 -37.11 -4.99
CA ALA A 102 -1.29 -37.71 -4.30
C ALA A 102 -2.12 -36.68 -3.51
N LYS A 103 -1.48 -35.62 -2.98
CA LYS A 103 -2.13 -34.64 -2.09
C LYS A 103 -2.60 -33.37 -2.79
N ARG A 104 -1.88 -32.90 -3.83
CA ARG A 104 -2.09 -31.53 -4.35
C ARG A 104 -1.85 -31.41 -5.85
N LYS A 105 -2.52 -30.45 -6.50
CA LYS A 105 -2.28 -30.06 -7.91
C LYS A 105 -1.39 -28.83 -7.96
N PHE A 106 -0.50 -28.76 -8.93
CA PHE A 106 0.49 -27.70 -9.05
C PHE A 106 0.50 -27.08 -10.45
N ILE A 107 0.66 -25.75 -10.47
CA ILE A 107 0.98 -24.98 -11.68
C ILE A 107 2.30 -24.26 -11.42
N ILE A 108 3.30 -24.56 -12.23
CA ILE A 108 4.61 -23.90 -12.20
C ILE A 108 4.61 -22.83 -13.29
N ALA A 109 4.95 -21.60 -12.96
CA ALA A 109 5.33 -20.59 -13.95
C ALA A 109 6.86 -20.47 -13.96
N ASP A 110 7.49 -20.94 -15.04
CA ASP A 110 8.92 -20.76 -15.23
C ASP A 110 9.17 -19.34 -15.74
N THR A 111 9.82 -18.51 -14.92
CA THR A 111 10.05 -17.10 -15.25
C THR A 111 11.51 -16.86 -15.67
N PRO A 112 11.74 -16.07 -16.74
CA PRO A 112 13.09 -15.68 -17.17
C PRO A 112 13.91 -15.06 -16.03
N GLY A 113 15.20 -15.34 -15.98
CA GLY A 113 16.10 -14.83 -14.93
C GLY A 113 16.79 -13.51 -15.28
N HIS A 114 16.69 -13.08 -16.53
CA HIS A 114 17.45 -11.95 -17.05
C HIS A 114 16.73 -10.62 -16.84
N GLU A 115 17.52 -9.56 -16.65
CA GLU A 115 17.08 -8.20 -16.34
C GLU A 115 16.07 -7.61 -17.34
N GLN A 116 16.17 -8.03 -18.60
CA GLN A 116 15.31 -7.56 -19.70
C GLN A 116 13.90 -8.16 -19.66
N TYR A 117 13.60 -9.08 -18.73
CA TYR A 117 12.34 -9.82 -18.68
C TYR A 117 11.55 -9.62 -17.38
N THR A 118 11.79 -8.52 -16.65
CA THR A 118 10.98 -8.11 -15.48
C THR A 118 9.48 -8.14 -15.77
N ARG A 119 9.06 -7.71 -16.97
CA ARG A 119 7.67 -7.82 -17.45
C ARG A 119 7.11 -9.25 -17.38
N ASN A 120 7.88 -10.22 -17.86
CA ASN A 120 7.46 -11.61 -17.94
C ASN A 120 7.37 -12.19 -16.53
N MET A 121 8.34 -11.88 -15.67
CA MET A 121 8.27 -12.22 -14.25
C MET A 121 7.02 -11.62 -13.59
N ALA A 122 6.74 -10.32 -13.79
CA ALA A 122 5.58 -9.67 -13.19
C ALA A 122 4.25 -10.31 -13.63
N THR A 123 4.18 -10.70 -14.90
CA THR A 123 3.01 -11.40 -15.46
C THR A 123 2.82 -12.76 -14.79
N GLY A 124 3.87 -13.60 -14.73
CA GLY A 124 3.80 -14.91 -14.08
C GLY A 124 3.55 -14.86 -12.58
N ALA A 125 4.18 -13.91 -11.89
CA ALA A 125 4.07 -13.72 -10.44
C ALA A 125 2.71 -13.17 -10.00
N SER A 126 1.98 -12.46 -10.88
CA SER A 126 0.67 -11.88 -10.56
C SER A 126 -0.39 -12.89 -10.14
N ALA A 127 -0.29 -14.14 -10.61
CA ALA A 127 -1.23 -15.22 -10.33
C ALA A 127 -0.66 -16.27 -9.35
N ALA A 128 0.54 -16.07 -8.82
CA ALA A 128 1.19 -17.03 -7.95
C ALA A 128 0.79 -16.85 -6.48
N ASP A 129 0.70 -17.99 -5.81
CA ASP A 129 0.49 -18.11 -4.37
C ASP A 129 1.85 -18.18 -3.63
N LEU A 130 2.87 -18.72 -4.29
CA LEU A 130 4.21 -18.96 -3.73
C LEU A 130 5.33 -18.63 -4.72
N ALA A 131 6.49 -18.20 -4.23
CA ALA A 131 7.70 -18.04 -5.03
C ALA A 131 8.84 -18.93 -4.53
N VAL A 132 9.49 -19.65 -5.44
CA VAL A 132 10.73 -20.39 -5.20
C VAL A 132 11.89 -19.59 -5.78
N ILE A 133 12.72 -19.02 -4.91
CA ILE A 133 13.90 -18.23 -5.27
C ILE A 133 15.13 -19.12 -5.18
N LEU A 134 15.70 -19.47 -6.32
CA LEU A 134 16.92 -20.26 -6.40
C LEU A 134 18.13 -19.35 -6.23
N ILE A 135 19.14 -19.87 -5.53
CA ILE A 135 20.44 -19.23 -5.32
C ILE A 135 21.52 -20.27 -5.53
N ASP A 136 22.45 -20.06 -6.46
CA ASP A 136 23.66 -20.89 -6.59
C ASP A 136 24.56 -20.72 -5.35
N ALA A 137 24.83 -21.81 -4.63
CA ALA A 137 25.63 -21.79 -3.40
C ALA A 137 27.07 -21.29 -3.62
N ARG A 138 27.61 -21.40 -4.83
CA ARG A 138 28.95 -20.90 -5.19
C ARG A 138 29.00 -19.37 -5.17
N HIS A 139 27.91 -18.72 -5.58
CA HIS A 139 27.86 -17.27 -5.77
C HIS A 139 27.12 -16.56 -4.63
N GLY A 140 26.19 -17.23 -3.96
CA GLY A 140 25.37 -16.62 -2.91
C GLY A 140 24.40 -15.57 -3.46
N VAL A 141 24.03 -14.58 -2.64
CA VAL A 141 22.98 -13.61 -2.99
C VAL A 141 23.48 -12.60 -4.03
N LEU A 142 22.94 -12.71 -5.26
CA LEU A 142 23.26 -11.81 -6.37
C LEU A 142 22.27 -10.64 -6.49
N THR A 143 22.64 -9.64 -7.29
CA THR A 143 21.76 -8.50 -7.63
C THR A 143 20.44 -8.97 -8.26
N GLN A 144 20.47 -9.99 -9.12
CA GLN A 144 19.25 -10.58 -9.71
C GLN A 144 18.37 -11.25 -8.67
N THR A 145 18.95 -11.96 -7.69
CA THR A 145 18.22 -12.53 -6.55
C THR A 145 17.46 -11.44 -5.79
N ARG A 146 18.13 -10.31 -5.50
CA ARG A 146 17.52 -9.15 -4.83
C ARG A 146 16.37 -8.56 -5.63
N ARG A 147 16.57 -8.37 -6.94
CA ARG A 147 15.55 -7.87 -7.88
C ARG A 147 14.31 -8.76 -7.90
N HIS A 148 14.49 -10.07 -8.07
CA HIS A 148 13.37 -11.02 -8.09
C HIS A 148 12.61 -11.01 -6.77
N SER A 149 13.32 -11.01 -5.65
CA SER A 149 12.73 -10.94 -4.31
C SER A 149 11.91 -9.66 -4.11
N PHE A 150 12.39 -8.52 -4.61
CA PHE A 150 11.66 -7.25 -4.58
C PHE A 150 10.36 -7.32 -5.39
N ILE A 151 10.40 -7.87 -6.61
CA ILE A 151 9.22 -8.03 -7.46
C ILE A 151 8.20 -8.98 -6.80
N VAL A 152 8.66 -10.08 -6.21
CA VAL A 152 7.83 -11.04 -5.44
C VAL A 152 7.11 -10.32 -4.29
N SER A 153 7.84 -9.51 -3.52
CA SER A 153 7.26 -8.73 -2.43
C SER A 153 6.28 -7.65 -2.93
N LEU A 154 6.63 -6.96 -4.01
CA LEU A 154 5.78 -5.94 -4.64
C LEU A 154 4.45 -6.52 -5.13
N LEU A 155 4.50 -7.72 -5.73
CA LEU A 155 3.31 -8.45 -6.21
C LEU A 155 2.57 -9.18 -5.09
N GLY A 156 2.99 -9.03 -3.84
CA GLY A 156 2.27 -9.51 -2.66
C GLY A 156 2.21 -11.04 -2.56
N ILE A 157 3.21 -11.74 -3.09
CA ILE A 157 3.36 -13.18 -2.86
C ILE A 157 3.84 -13.37 -1.42
N ARG A 158 3.05 -14.07 -0.61
CA ARG A 158 3.28 -14.19 0.84
C ARG A 158 4.26 -15.28 1.19
N HIS A 159 4.17 -16.41 0.48
CA HIS A 159 4.98 -17.60 0.73
C HIS A 159 6.22 -17.60 -0.16
N VAL A 160 7.40 -17.55 0.43
CA VAL A 160 8.67 -17.56 -0.29
C VAL A 160 9.57 -18.67 0.23
N VAL A 161 10.10 -19.47 -0.69
CA VAL A 161 11.12 -20.48 -0.42
C VAL A 161 12.40 -20.08 -1.11
N VAL A 162 13.46 -19.90 -0.35
CA VAL A 162 14.82 -19.74 -0.87
C VAL A 162 15.46 -21.12 -0.97
N ALA A 163 15.61 -21.59 -2.20
CA ALA A 163 16.23 -22.86 -2.52
C ALA A 163 17.72 -22.63 -2.82
N VAL A 164 18.59 -22.95 -1.87
CA VAL A 164 20.05 -22.82 -2.04
C VAL A 164 20.52 -24.04 -2.83
N ASN A 165 20.76 -23.84 -4.13
CA ASN A 165 21.03 -24.89 -5.10
C ASN A 165 22.53 -25.13 -5.30
N LYS A 166 22.87 -26.27 -5.90
CA LYS A 166 24.25 -26.71 -6.18
C LYS A 166 25.11 -26.96 -4.94
N MET A 167 24.47 -27.41 -3.84
CA MET A 167 25.19 -27.83 -2.64
C MET A 167 26.19 -28.95 -2.92
N ASP A 168 25.98 -29.76 -3.96
CA ASP A 168 26.90 -30.83 -4.39
C ASP A 168 28.26 -30.32 -4.87
N ILE A 169 28.35 -29.08 -5.36
CA ILE A 169 29.62 -28.50 -5.86
C ILE A 169 30.46 -27.91 -4.72
N ILE A 170 29.82 -27.59 -3.59
CA ILE A 170 30.46 -27.05 -2.39
C ILE A 170 30.52 -28.10 -1.27
N ASP A 171 30.57 -29.38 -1.66
CA ASP A 171 30.69 -30.52 -0.74
C ASP A 171 29.65 -30.51 0.41
N TYR A 172 28.46 -29.99 0.13
CA TYR A 172 27.33 -29.92 1.07
C TYR A 172 27.65 -29.14 2.37
N ASP A 173 28.51 -28.12 2.27
CA ASP A 173 28.98 -27.33 3.41
C ASP A 173 27.86 -26.55 4.14
N GLU A 174 27.70 -26.82 5.44
CA GLU A 174 26.69 -26.19 6.30
C GLU A 174 26.98 -24.70 6.53
N GLN A 175 28.25 -24.33 6.71
CA GLN A 175 28.64 -22.95 6.99
C GLN A 175 28.25 -22.05 5.82
N ARG A 176 28.56 -22.46 4.59
CA ARG A 176 28.21 -21.72 3.37
C ARG A 176 26.72 -21.55 3.20
N PHE A 177 25.93 -22.58 3.51
CA PHE A 177 24.47 -22.47 3.51
C PHE A 177 23.98 -21.41 4.50
N ASN A 178 24.52 -21.42 5.73
CA ASN A 178 24.13 -20.48 6.77
C ASN A 178 24.52 -19.03 6.41
N GLU A 179 25.70 -18.80 5.85
CA GLU A 179 26.13 -17.48 5.34
C GLU A 179 25.14 -16.92 4.33
N ILE A 180 24.73 -17.73 3.34
CA ILE A 180 23.77 -17.31 2.31
C ILE A 180 22.40 -17.01 2.93
N CYS A 181 21.98 -17.81 3.90
CA CYS A 181 20.73 -17.58 4.61
C CYS A 181 20.75 -16.26 5.40
N GLU A 182 21.84 -15.95 6.08
CA GLU A 182 22.03 -14.69 6.81
C GLU A 182 22.04 -13.48 5.86
N ASP A 183 22.80 -13.55 4.77
CA ASP A 183 22.86 -12.51 3.75
C ASP A 183 21.47 -12.22 3.16
N TYR A 184 20.72 -13.28 2.86
CA TYR A 184 19.38 -13.13 2.31
C TYR A 184 18.40 -12.57 3.35
N ARG A 185 18.44 -13.05 4.60
CA ARG A 185 17.59 -12.51 5.68
C ARG A 185 17.85 -11.03 5.89
N ALA A 186 19.11 -10.61 5.93
CA ALA A 186 19.49 -9.21 6.09
C ALA A 186 18.88 -8.34 4.98
N PHE A 187 18.91 -8.80 3.74
CA PHE A 187 18.24 -8.13 2.63
C PHE A 187 16.71 -8.16 2.73
N ALA A 188 16.13 -9.31 3.09
CA ALA A 188 14.69 -9.52 3.19
C ALA A 188 14.03 -8.66 4.28
N THR A 189 14.76 -8.19 5.29
CA THR A 189 14.23 -7.25 6.31
C THR A 189 13.65 -5.95 5.72
N ARG A 190 14.09 -5.56 4.52
CA ARG A 190 13.60 -4.38 3.79
C ARG A 190 12.33 -4.65 2.97
N LEU A 191 11.93 -5.92 2.87
CA LEU A 191 10.82 -6.39 2.06
C LEU A 191 9.67 -6.87 2.95
N ASP A 192 8.47 -6.85 2.40
CA ASP A 192 7.27 -7.40 3.05
C ASP A 192 7.12 -8.86 2.61
N LEU A 193 7.83 -9.76 3.31
CA LEU A 193 7.87 -11.21 3.05
C LEU A 193 7.54 -11.95 4.37
N PRO A 194 6.25 -12.16 4.68
CA PRO A 194 5.82 -12.66 5.98
C PRO A 194 6.18 -14.13 6.24
N ASP A 195 6.27 -14.94 5.17
CA ASP A 195 6.55 -16.37 5.27
C ASP A 195 7.75 -16.74 4.39
N LEU A 196 8.91 -16.93 5.03
CA LEU A 196 10.21 -17.13 4.37
C LEU A 196 10.89 -18.40 4.88
N HIS A 197 11.14 -19.34 3.98
CA HIS A 197 11.80 -20.62 4.27
C HIS A 197 13.09 -20.78 3.48
N PHE A 198 14.04 -21.55 4.04
CA PHE A 198 15.32 -21.88 3.39
C PHE A 198 15.48 -23.39 3.28
N ILE A 199 15.81 -23.87 2.09
CA ILE A 199 15.99 -25.30 1.81
C ILE A 199 17.29 -25.48 1.00
N PRO A 200 18.31 -26.18 1.53
CA PRO A 200 19.50 -26.54 0.75
C PRO A 200 19.15 -27.71 -0.16
N ILE A 201 19.44 -27.58 -1.46
CA ILE A 201 19.11 -28.57 -2.48
C ILE A 201 20.26 -28.81 -3.46
N SER A 202 20.21 -29.95 -4.14
CA SER A 202 20.91 -30.14 -5.41
C SER A 202 19.89 -30.55 -6.47
N ALA A 203 19.55 -29.61 -7.37
CA ALA A 203 18.62 -29.86 -8.45
C ALA A 203 19.10 -30.98 -9.40
N LEU A 204 20.42 -31.12 -9.57
CA LEU A 204 21.01 -32.13 -10.46
C LEU A 204 20.99 -33.53 -9.82
N LYS A 205 21.39 -33.63 -8.54
CA LYS A 205 21.50 -34.90 -7.83
C LYS A 205 20.17 -35.38 -7.22
N GLY A 206 19.23 -34.46 -6.98
CA GLY A 206 17.93 -34.74 -6.38
C GLY A 206 17.89 -34.56 -4.85
N ASP A 207 18.98 -34.10 -4.23
CA ASP A 207 19.08 -33.90 -2.78
C ASP A 207 18.03 -32.89 -2.28
N ASN A 208 17.25 -33.28 -1.25
CA ASN A 208 16.21 -32.47 -0.59
C ASN A 208 15.08 -31.96 -1.52
N LEU A 209 14.91 -32.55 -2.70
CA LEU A 209 13.78 -32.24 -3.59
C LEU A 209 12.52 -32.99 -3.20
N VAL A 210 12.52 -34.31 -3.40
CA VAL A 210 11.42 -35.20 -3.00
C VAL A 210 11.82 -35.92 -1.71
N ASP A 211 12.95 -36.61 -1.76
CA ASP A 211 13.52 -37.36 -0.64
C ASP A 211 14.55 -36.52 0.14
N ARG A 212 14.71 -36.84 1.43
CA ARG A 212 15.70 -36.19 2.29
C ARG A 212 17.10 -36.66 1.88
N SER A 213 18.05 -35.72 1.80
CA SER A 213 19.44 -36.01 1.46
C SER A 213 20.17 -36.74 2.59
N GLU A 214 20.93 -37.77 2.25
CA GLU A 214 21.89 -38.41 3.16
C GLU A 214 23.20 -37.62 3.29
N ASN A 215 23.49 -36.73 2.33
CA ASN A 215 24.73 -35.93 2.28
C ASN A 215 24.66 -34.68 3.17
N MET A 216 23.46 -34.27 3.61
CA MET A 216 23.23 -33.12 4.49
C MET A 216 22.55 -33.55 5.80
N PRO A 217 23.18 -34.39 6.63
CA PRO A 217 22.57 -34.85 7.89
C PRO A 217 22.35 -33.72 8.89
N TRP A 218 23.08 -32.60 8.73
CA TRP A 218 22.93 -31.38 9.52
C TRP A 218 21.63 -30.61 9.21
N TYR A 219 20.99 -30.85 8.06
CA TYR A 219 19.74 -30.18 7.71
C TYR A 219 18.53 -30.97 8.22
N ASP A 220 17.83 -30.42 9.21
CA ASP A 220 16.61 -30.99 9.82
C ASP A 220 15.29 -30.46 9.24
N GLY A 221 15.36 -29.58 8.24
CA GLY A 221 14.17 -29.01 7.60
C GLY A 221 13.45 -29.97 6.65
N THR A 222 12.37 -29.47 6.05
CA THR A 222 11.56 -30.22 5.07
C THR A 222 12.21 -30.27 3.69
N THR A 223 11.88 -31.29 2.90
CA THR A 223 12.18 -31.28 1.46
C THR A 223 11.30 -30.26 0.73
N LEU A 224 11.75 -29.81 -0.45
CA LEU A 224 11.02 -28.84 -1.27
C LEU A 224 9.62 -29.34 -1.64
N MET A 225 9.49 -30.59 -2.09
CA MET A 225 8.21 -31.17 -2.46
C MET A 225 7.26 -31.26 -1.27
N ASN A 226 7.75 -31.73 -0.11
CA ASN A 226 6.90 -31.81 1.08
C ASN A 226 6.45 -30.42 1.54
N PHE A 227 7.28 -29.38 1.40
CA PHE A 227 6.87 -28.00 1.65
C PHE A 227 5.75 -27.56 0.69
N LEU A 228 5.93 -27.77 -0.62
CA LEU A 228 4.93 -27.42 -1.64
C LEU A 228 3.59 -28.17 -1.42
N GLU A 229 3.62 -29.42 -0.94
CA GLU A 229 2.42 -30.18 -0.59
C GLU A 229 1.68 -29.63 0.64
N THR A 230 2.41 -29.12 1.63
CA THR A 230 1.87 -28.81 2.97
C THR A 230 1.61 -27.33 3.22
N VAL A 231 2.21 -26.43 2.43
CA VAL A 231 2.02 -24.98 2.60
C VAL A 231 0.54 -24.59 2.50
N TYR A 232 0.03 -23.96 3.55
CA TYR A 232 -1.38 -23.61 3.65
C TYR A 232 -1.67 -22.23 3.04
N ILE A 233 -2.30 -22.24 1.86
CA ILE A 233 -2.68 -21.00 1.13
C ILE A 233 -4.13 -20.57 1.39
N GLY A 234 -4.89 -21.35 2.17
CA GLY A 234 -6.32 -21.10 2.38
C GLY A 234 -6.60 -19.79 3.13
N SER A 235 -5.73 -19.42 4.07
CA SER A 235 -5.82 -18.17 4.86
C SER A 235 -5.51 -16.91 4.06
N ASP A 236 -4.93 -17.04 2.86
CA ASP A 236 -4.60 -15.88 2.04
C ASP A 236 -5.80 -15.28 1.34
N ARG A 237 -6.91 -16.04 1.26
CA ARG A 237 -8.15 -15.54 0.68
C ARG A 237 -8.77 -14.52 1.63
N ASN A 238 -9.03 -13.33 1.12
CA ASN A 238 -9.82 -12.35 1.83
C ASN A 238 -11.29 -12.80 1.83
N LEU A 239 -11.73 -13.41 2.92
CA LEU A 239 -13.12 -13.87 3.14
C LEU A 239 -13.98 -12.85 3.91
N GLN A 240 -13.41 -11.69 4.27
CA GLN A 240 -14.09 -10.67 5.07
C GLN A 240 -14.67 -9.54 4.22
N ASP A 241 -13.88 -9.02 3.28
CA ASP A 241 -14.24 -7.87 2.47
C ASP A 241 -15.06 -8.29 1.26
N PHE A 242 -16.40 -8.31 1.37
CA PHE A 242 -17.24 -8.65 0.22
C PHE A 242 -17.11 -7.62 -0.91
N ARG A 243 -16.61 -8.08 -2.05
CA ARG A 243 -16.47 -7.33 -3.30
C ARG A 243 -16.91 -8.22 -4.45
N MET A 244 -18.00 -7.86 -5.11
CA MET A 244 -18.44 -8.53 -6.34
C MET A 244 -18.64 -7.49 -7.43
N PRO A 245 -17.65 -7.29 -8.31
CA PRO A 245 -17.80 -6.49 -9.52
C PRO A 245 -18.83 -7.13 -10.44
N VAL A 246 -19.81 -6.34 -10.87
CA VAL A 246 -20.83 -6.77 -11.83
C VAL A 246 -20.19 -6.86 -13.20
N GLN A 247 -20.26 -8.04 -13.81
CA GLN A 247 -19.76 -8.32 -15.16
C GLN A 247 -20.87 -8.24 -16.20
N TYR A 248 -22.07 -8.69 -15.82
CA TYR A 248 -23.22 -8.81 -16.71
C TYR A 248 -24.53 -8.76 -15.90
N VAL A 249 -25.60 -8.26 -16.53
CA VAL A 249 -26.95 -8.26 -15.95
C VAL A 249 -27.80 -9.23 -16.76
N SER A 250 -28.22 -10.32 -16.13
CA SER A 250 -29.05 -11.35 -16.73
C SER A 250 -30.53 -11.04 -16.50
N ARG A 251 -31.29 -10.95 -17.59
CA ARG A 251 -32.75 -10.79 -17.61
C ARG A 251 -33.36 -11.70 -18.68
N PRO A 252 -33.51 -13.01 -18.39
CA PRO A 252 -34.10 -13.96 -19.33
C PRO A 252 -35.61 -13.75 -19.48
N ASN A 253 -36.29 -13.16 -18.49
CA ASN A 253 -37.71 -12.82 -18.52
C ASN A 253 -38.00 -11.62 -17.60
N LEU A 254 -39.26 -11.16 -17.58
CA LEU A 254 -39.69 -9.98 -16.82
C LEU A 254 -39.57 -10.15 -15.29
N ASN A 255 -39.56 -11.38 -14.79
CA ASN A 255 -39.58 -11.67 -13.35
C ASN A 255 -38.20 -12.04 -12.79
N PHE A 256 -37.16 -12.03 -13.62
CA PHE A 256 -35.80 -12.38 -13.21
C PHE A 256 -34.83 -11.27 -13.59
N ARG A 257 -34.14 -10.75 -12.57
CA ARG A 257 -32.99 -9.86 -12.73
C ARG A 257 -31.87 -10.37 -11.83
N GLY A 258 -30.82 -10.88 -12.46
CA GLY A 258 -29.63 -11.36 -11.78
C GLY A 258 -28.38 -10.57 -12.18
N PHE A 259 -27.53 -10.28 -11.21
CA PHE A 259 -26.24 -9.63 -11.40
C PHE A 259 -25.16 -10.70 -11.39
N CYS A 260 -24.57 -10.94 -12.55
CA CYS A 260 -23.54 -11.95 -12.76
C CYS A 260 -22.15 -11.36 -12.51
N GLY A 261 -21.32 -12.07 -11.78
CA GLY A 261 -19.95 -11.67 -11.52
C GLY A 261 -19.16 -12.75 -10.78
N THR A 262 -17.84 -12.59 -10.77
CA THR A 262 -16.95 -13.39 -9.92
C THR A 262 -16.75 -12.66 -8.59
N ILE A 263 -17.02 -13.33 -7.48
CA ILE A 263 -16.74 -12.76 -6.15
C ILE A 263 -15.23 -12.58 -6.04
N SER A 264 -14.77 -11.33 -5.97
CA SER A 264 -13.35 -11.01 -5.88
C SER A 264 -12.82 -11.28 -4.48
N SER A 265 -13.62 -10.97 -3.46
CA SER A 265 -13.31 -11.22 -2.06
C SER A 265 -14.60 -11.28 -1.23
N GLY A 266 -14.49 -11.80 -0.02
CA GLY A 266 -15.57 -11.97 0.93
C GLY A 266 -16.43 -13.21 0.70
N ILE A 267 -17.44 -13.31 1.54
CA ILE A 267 -18.50 -14.30 1.50
C ILE A 267 -19.84 -13.53 1.43
N ILE A 268 -20.85 -14.11 0.80
CA ILE A 268 -22.22 -13.60 0.78
C ILE A 268 -23.22 -14.74 0.91
N ARG A 269 -24.35 -14.49 1.60
CA ARG A 269 -25.45 -15.44 1.76
C ARG A 269 -26.79 -14.79 1.43
N PRO A 270 -27.82 -15.57 1.05
CA PRO A 270 -29.19 -15.09 0.97
C PRO A 270 -29.64 -14.43 2.28
N GLY A 271 -30.43 -13.35 2.17
CA GLY A 271 -30.94 -12.53 3.26
C GLY A 271 -29.99 -11.43 3.76
N GLU A 272 -28.70 -11.46 3.38
CA GLU A 272 -27.73 -10.44 3.82
C GLU A 272 -27.89 -9.11 3.07
N GLU A 273 -27.66 -8.00 3.77
CA GLU A 273 -27.75 -6.64 3.21
C GLU A 273 -26.51 -6.32 2.34
N VAL A 274 -26.78 -5.77 1.16
CA VAL A 274 -25.78 -5.34 0.18
C VAL A 274 -26.06 -3.92 -0.29
N MET A 275 -25.01 -3.26 -0.77
CA MET A 275 -25.04 -1.94 -1.39
C MET A 275 -24.44 -2.02 -2.78
N VAL A 276 -25.03 -1.31 -3.73
CA VAL A 276 -24.48 -1.12 -5.08
C VAL A 276 -23.64 0.15 -5.11
N LEU A 277 -22.40 0.08 -5.58
CA LEU A 277 -21.59 1.25 -5.91
C LEU A 277 -21.56 1.47 -7.42
N PRO A 278 -21.69 2.72 -7.92
CA PRO A 278 -21.60 3.98 -7.16
C PRO A 278 -22.93 4.52 -6.59
N SER A 279 -24.09 3.93 -6.93
CA SER A 279 -25.42 4.49 -6.59
C SER A 279 -25.72 4.56 -5.09
N ARG A 280 -25.02 3.75 -4.28
CA ARG A 280 -25.20 3.56 -2.83
C ARG A 280 -26.59 3.09 -2.42
N GLN A 281 -27.39 2.60 -3.36
CA GLN A 281 -28.67 1.98 -3.06
C GLN A 281 -28.44 0.65 -2.34
N LYS A 282 -29.27 0.35 -1.35
CA LYS A 282 -29.17 -0.85 -0.52
C LYS A 282 -30.34 -1.78 -0.77
N SER A 283 -30.07 -3.08 -0.79
CA SER A 283 -31.09 -4.15 -0.80
C SER A 283 -30.55 -5.36 -0.03
N LYS A 284 -31.27 -6.47 -0.09
CA LYS A 284 -30.84 -7.77 0.41
C LYS A 284 -30.71 -8.75 -0.73
N VAL A 285 -29.80 -9.71 -0.55
CA VAL A 285 -29.65 -10.83 -1.47
C VAL A 285 -30.88 -11.74 -1.33
N LYS A 286 -31.62 -11.92 -2.42
CA LYS A 286 -32.77 -12.82 -2.44
C LYS A 286 -32.33 -14.27 -2.61
N GLU A 287 -31.51 -14.53 -3.64
CA GLU A 287 -30.93 -15.86 -3.91
C GLU A 287 -29.61 -15.73 -4.67
N ILE A 288 -28.78 -16.76 -4.54
CA ILE A 288 -27.52 -16.90 -5.27
C ILE A 288 -27.68 -18.08 -6.22
N VAL A 289 -27.57 -17.83 -7.51
CA VAL A 289 -27.88 -18.79 -8.57
C VAL A 289 -26.59 -19.16 -9.32
N THR A 290 -26.38 -20.46 -9.53
CA THR A 290 -25.35 -21.01 -10.40
C THR A 290 -25.95 -21.98 -11.42
N TYR A 291 -25.11 -22.53 -12.31
CA TYR A 291 -25.56 -23.55 -13.28
C TYR A 291 -26.12 -24.80 -12.59
N ASP A 292 -25.50 -25.22 -11.48
CA ASP A 292 -25.85 -26.43 -10.74
C ASP A 292 -27.02 -26.22 -9.74
N GLY A 293 -27.55 -25.00 -9.69
CA GLY A 293 -28.66 -24.62 -8.82
C GLY A 293 -28.32 -23.47 -7.88
N ASN A 294 -29.22 -23.26 -6.91
CA ASN A 294 -29.09 -22.20 -5.92
C ASN A 294 -28.12 -22.59 -4.80
N LEU A 295 -27.39 -21.60 -4.29
CA LEU A 295 -26.42 -21.78 -3.21
C LEU A 295 -26.87 -21.04 -1.94
N ASP A 296 -26.64 -21.68 -0.80
CA ASP A 296 -26.85 -21.08 0.53
C ASP A 296 -25.73 -20.09 0.90
N GLU A 297 -24.57 -20.23 0.25
CA GLU A 297 -23.39 -19.39 0.47
C GLU A 297 -22.55 -19.34 -0.80
N ALA A 298 -21.97 -18.17 -1.09
CA ALA A 298 -20.93 -18.03 -2.09
C ALA A 298 -19.76 -17.21 -1.57
N PHE A 299 -18.55 -17.58 -2.01
CA PHE A 299 -17.30 -17.00 -1.55
C PHE A 299 -16.30 -16.84 -2.70
N THR A 300 -15.24 -16.06 -2.49
CA THR A 300 -14.18 -15.91 -3.51
C THR A 300 -13.45 -17.23 -3.81
N PRO A 301 -13.21 -17.62 -5.08
CA PRO A 301 -13.43 -16.86 -6.33
C PRO A 301 -14.61 -17.40 -7.16
N MET A 302 -15.74 -17.73 -6.55
CA MET A 302 -16.89 -18.33 -7.27
C MET A 302 -17.51 -17.33 -8.26
N ALA A 303 -17.87 -17.82 -9.44
CA ALA A 303 -18.69 -17.09 -10.41
C ALA A 303 -20.16 -17.40 -10.14
N VAL A 304 -20.94 -16.37 -9.80
CA VAL A 304 -22.33 -16.51 -9.36
C VAL A 304 -23.22 -15.45 -9.98
N THR A 305 -24.52 -15.71 -9.96
CA THR A 305 -25.56 -14.71 -10.25
C THR A 305 -26.29 -14.38 -8.96
N VAL A 306 -26.25 -13.11 -8.54
CA VAL A 306 -26.93 -12.65 -7.33
C VAL A 306 -28.22 -11.92 -7.74
N THR A 307 -29.34 -12.29 -7.15
CA THR A 307 -30.60 -11.52 -7.29
C THR A 307 -30.86 -10.74 -6.00
N LEU A 308 -31.57 -9.62 -6.12
CA LEU A 308 -31.89 -8.73 -5.00
C LEU A 308 -33.40 -8.74 -4.72
N GLU A 309 -33.78 -8.39 -3.49
CA GLU A 309 -35.20 -8.26 -3.10
C GLU A 309 -35.87 -7.03 -3.72
N ASP A 310 -35.12 -5.92 -3.81
CA ASP A 310 -35.59 -4.66 -4.36
C ASP A 310 -35.16 -4.49 -5.83
N GLU A 311 -35.95 -3.73 -6.60
CA GLU A 311 -35.62 -3.38 -7.98
C GLU A 311 -34.55 -2.27 -8.05
N ILE A 312 -33.32 -2.63 -7.70
CA ILE A 312 -32.16 -1.73 -7.77
C ILE A 312 -31.47 -1.87 -9.12
N ASP A 313 -31.00 -0.74 -9.65
CA ASP A 313 -30.17 -0.71 -10.84
C ASP A 313 -28.68 -0.90 -10.52
N ALA A 314 -28.09 -1.91 -11.16
CA ALA A 314 -26.65 -2.10 -11.28
C ALA A 314 -26.32 -2.54 -12.71
N SER A 315 -25.13 -2.20 -13.17
CA SER A 315 -24.65 -2.38 -14.53
C SER A 315 -23.20 -2.87 -14.54
N ARG A 316 -22.67 -3.24 -15.71
CA ARG A 316 -21.27 -3.67 -15.81
C ARG A 316 -20.35 -2.54 -15.35
N GLY A 317 -19.47 -2.86 -14.41
CA GLY A 317 -18.57 -1.90 -13.79
C GLY A 317 -18.97 -1.57 -12.35
N ASP A 318 -20.25 -1.62 -12.03
CA ASP A 318 -20.73 -1.42 -10.66
C ASP A 318 -20.24 -2.54 -9.75
N MET A 319 -20.24 -2.29 -8.45
CA MET A 319 -19.76 -3.25 -7.46
C MET A 319 -20.79 -3.47 -6.36
N LEU A 320 -21.11 -4.74 -6.10
CA LEU A 320 -21.85 -5.14 -4.91
C LEU A 320 -20.89 -5.25 -3.72
N VAL A 321 -21.24 -4.58 -2.63
CA VAL A 321 -20.45 -4.51 -1.39
C VAL A 321 -21.35 -4.59 -0.17
N ARG A 322 -20.78 -4.76 1.03
CA ARG A 322 -21.54 -4.64 2.29
C ARG A 322 -21.59 -3.17 2.74
N PRO A 323 -22.73 -2.64 3.19
CA PRO A 323 -22.85 -1.24 3.63
C PRO A 323 -21.85 -0.83 4.74
N GLY A 324 -21.51 -1.74 5.65
CA GLY A 324 -20.56 -1.50 6.75
C GLY A 324 -19.10 -1.79 6.41
N ASN A 325 -18.80 -2.21 5.19
CA ASN A 325 -17.45 -2.55 4.74
C ASN A 325 -17.27 -2.13 3.27
N LEU A 326 -17.05 -0.83 3.07
CA LEU A 326 -16.94 -0.22 1.76
C LEU A 326 -15.48 -0.15 1.29
N PRO A 327 -15.22 -0.37 -0.01
CA PRO A 327 -13.95 0.00 -0.62
C PRO A 327 -13.82 1.52 -0.70
N LYS A 328 -12.59 2.00 -0.93
CA LYS A 328 -12.34 3.41 -1.23
C LYS A 328 -12.94 3.74 -2.59
N SER A 329 -13.49 4.94 -2.71
CA SER A 329 -14.10 5.43 -3.95
C SER A 329 -13.48 6.78 -4.30
N ARG A 330 -12.52 6.79 -5.23
CA ARG A 330 -11.78 8.00 -5.65
C ARG A 330 -11.49 7.96 -7.13
N ASP A 331 -11.44 9.12 -7.75
CA ASP A 331 -10.94 9.35 -9.12
C ASP A 331 -9.43 9.62 -9.15
N HIS A 332 -8.83 10.01 -8.02
CA HIS A 332 -7.38 10.15 -7.87
C HIS A 332 -6.79 9.02 -7.01
N ILE A 333 -5.79 8.32 -7.55
CA ILE A 333 -5.15 7.17 -6.89
C ILE A 333 -3.62 7.24 -6.96
N ASP A 334 -2.98 6.71 -5.91
CA ASP A 334 -1.54 6.44 -5.87
C ASP A 334 -1.31 4.95 -6.12
N ALA A 335 -0.39 4.63 -7.02
CA ALA A 335 -0.06 3.25 -7.36
C ALA A 335 1.44 3.06 -7.57
N MET A 336 1.92 1.85 -7.28
CA MET A 336 3.16 1.35 -7.86
C MET A 336 2.84 0.85 -9.27
N LEU A 337 3.70 1.15 -10.22
CA LEU A 337 3.50 0.84 -11.63
C LEU A 337 4.74 0.12 -12.16
N VAL A 338 4.52 -1.02 -12.82
CA VAL A 338 5.54 -1.75 -13.57
C VAL A 338 5.33 -1.41 -15.04
N TRP A 339 6.29 -0.71 -15.64
CA TRP A 339 6.21 -0.30 -17.05
C TRP A 339 6.68 -1.44 -17.98
N MET A 340 5.90 -1.72 -19.01
CA MET A 340 6.05 -2.93 -19.85
C MET A 340 6.18 -2.62 -21.34
N ASP A 341 6.01 -1.36 -21.73
CA ASP A 341 6.13 -0.89 -23.11
C ASP A 341 7.54 -0.40 -23.42
N ALA A 342 7.97 -0.54 -24.68
CA ALA A 342 9.27 -0.05 -25.13
C ALA A 342 9.32 1.49 -25.20
N GLY A 343 8.19 2.15 -25.47
CA GLY A 343 8.08 3.59 -25.38
C GLY A 343 8.00 4.03 -23.92
N ALA A 344 8.75 5.08 -23.54
CA ALA A 344 8.76 5.58 -22.17
C ALA A 344 7.38 6.12 -21.73
N MET A 345 7.11 6.01 -20.43
CA MET A 345 5.93 6.57 -19.80
C MET A 345 6.00 8.09 -19.78
N VAL A 346 5.08 8.73 -20.48
CA VAL A 346 4.99 10.20 -20.54
C VAL A 346 3.94 10.72 -19.53
N PRO A 347 4.32 11.54 -18.53
CA PRO A 347 3.36 12.22 -17.66
C PRO A 347 2.38 13.10 -18.44
N GLY A 348 1.13 13.15 -18.01
CA GLY A 348 0.04 13.88 -18.65
C GLY A 348 -0.57 13.20 -19.89
N LYS A 349 0.04 12.14 -20.42
CA LYS A 349 -0.57 11.36 -21.51
C LYS A 349 -1.80 10.60 -20.99
N THR A 350 -2.88 10.62 -21.77
CA THR A 350 -4.12 9.90 -21.44
C THR A 350 -4.04 8.43 -21.85
N TYR A 351 -4.35 7.53 -20.93
CA TYR A 351 -4.43 6.08 -21.13
C TYR A 351 -5.82 5.55 -20.77
N LEU A 352 -6.07 4.27 -21.04
CA LEU A 352 -7.19 3.54 -20.44
C LEU A 352 -6.69 2.73 -19.25
N PHE A 353 -7.37 2.84 -18.13
CA PHE A 353 -7.14 2.07 -16.92
C PHE A 353 -8.22 1.02 -16.82
N LYS A 354 -7.83 -0.25 -16.96
CA LYS A 354 -8.75 -1.38 -16.78
C LYS A 354 -8.59 -1.92 -15.37
N HIS A 355 -9.65 -1.79 -14.58
CA HIS A 355 -9.73 -2.22 -13.20
C HIS A 355 -11.01 -3.04 -13.03
N THR A 356 -10.89 -4.24 -12.48
CA THR A 356 -12.00 -5.20 -12.35
C THR A 356 -12.79 -5.36 -13.66
N THR A 357 -14.02 -4.85 -13.71
CA THR A 357 -14.92 -4.88 -14.88
C THR A 357 -15.06 -3.54 -15.59
N GLN A 358 -14.46 -2.48 -15.05
CA GLN A 358 -14.45 -1.12 -15.60
C GLN A 358 -13.19 -0.87 -16.45
N THR A 359 -13.37 -0.05 -17.48
CA THR A 359 -12.26 0.56 -18.24
C THR A 359 -12.51 2.06 -18.29
N LEU A 360 -11.63 2.83 -17.66
CA LEU A 360 -11.79 4.28 -17.53
C LEU A 360 -10.64 5.01 -18.22
N PRO A 361 -10.89 6.09 -18.97
CA PRO A 361 -9.83 6.99 -19.38
C PRO A 361 -9.28 7.76 -18.18
N GLY A 362 -7.98 8.04 -18.19
CA GLY A 362 -7.31 8.83 -17.17
C GLY A 362 -5.89 9.23 -17.60
N THR A 363 -5.19 9.95 -16.73
CA THR A 363 -3.82 10.42 -16.93
C THR A 363 -2.91 9.94 -15.81
N ILE A 364 -1.65 9.64 -16.16
CA ILE A 364 -0.59 9.53 -15.17
C ILE A 364 -0.08 10.95 -14.94
N ASP A 365 -0.35 11.55 -13.79
CA ASP A 365 -0.11 12.99 -13.58
C ASP A 365 1.37 13.26 -13.34
N THR A 366 1.96 12.53 -12.41
CA THR A 366 3.37 12.68 -12.02
C THR A 366 3.98 11.35 -11.61
N LEU A 367 5.27 11.18 -11.93
CA LEU A 367 6.13 10.14 -11.36
C LEU A 367 6.72 10.69 -10.06
N LYS A 368 6.36 10.11 -8.91
CA LYS A 368 6.88 10.55 -7.61
C LYS A 368 8.33 10.13 -7.42
N TYR A 369 8.62 8.87 -7.73
CA TYR A 369 9.97 8.31 -7.75
C TYR A 369 9.98 7.01 -8.55
N ARG A 370 11.14 6.69 -9.11
CA ARG A 370 11.50 5.35 -9.59
C ARG A 370 12.13 4.56 -8.44
N VAL A 371 11.95 3.25 -8.44
CA VAL A 371 12.69 2.36 -7.54
C VAL A 371 13.79 1.69 -8.34
N ASP A 372 15.04 1.87 -7.93
CA ASP A 372 16.12 1.02 -8.42
C ASP A 372 15.94 -0.38 -7.83
N VAL A 373 15.61 -1.33 -8.68
CA VAL A 373 15.36 -2.73 -8.30
C VAL A 373 16.61 -3.46 -7.78
N ASN A 374 17.80 -2.93 -8.03
CA ASN A 374 19.06 -3.52 -7.60
C ASN A 374 19.42 -3.11 -6.17
N THR A 375 19.19 -1.83 -5.84
CA THR A 375 19.57 -1.25 -4.54
C THR A 375 18.38 -1.03 -3.60
N LEU A 376 17.16 -1.07 -4.13
CA LEU A 376 15.90 -0.69 -3.48
C LEU A 376 15.80 0.78 -3.10
N HIS A 377 16.71 1.62 -3.59
CA HIS A 377 16.65 3.07 -3.37
C HIS A 377 15.60 3.73 -4.26
N ARG A 378 15.03 4.81 -3.72
CA ARG A 378 14.08 5.67 -4.45
C ARG A 378 14.86 6.78 -5.12
N GLU A 379 14.62 6.95 -6.40
CA GLU A 379 15.31 7.95 -7.22
C GLU A 379 14.29 8.88 -7.89
N PRO A 380 14.53 10.19 -7.89
CA PRO A 380 13.79 11.11 -8.74
C PRO A 380 14.01 10.74 -10.21
N ALA A 381 12.94 10.60 -10.97
CA ALA A 381 13.00 10.33 -12.40
C ALA A 381 11.87 11.08 -13.12
N PRO A 382 12.09 11.55 -14.36
CA PRO A 382 11.06 12.26 -15.12
C PRO A 382 10.06 11.31 -15.80
N GLN A 383 10.45 10.06 -16.07
CA GLN A 383 9.67 9.05 -16.80
C GLN A 383 10.04 7.64 -16.34
N LEU A 384 9.25 6.65 -16.76
CA LEU A 384 9.57 5.22 -16.61
C LEU A 384 9.88 4.60 -17.97
N GLU A 385 10.98 3.88 -18.06
CA GLU A 385 11.37 3.08 -19.23
C GLU A 385 10.93 1.62 -19.09
N LEU A 386 11.14 0.81 -20.13
CA LEU A 386 10.80 -0.60 -20.15
C LEU A 386 11.40 -1.32 -18.93
N ASN A 387 10.57 -2.11 -18.24
CA ASN A 387 10.92 -2.88 -17.04
C ASN A 387 11.21 -2.06 -15.78
N GLU A 388 11.04 -0.73 -15.82
CA GLU A 388 11.19 0.09 -14.63
C GLU A 388 9.93 0.09 -13.76
N ILE A 389 10.15 0.30 -12.47
CA ILE A 389 9.11 0.30 -11.46
C ILE A 389 9.13 1.66 -10.77
N GLY A 390 7.97 2.29 -10.64
CA GLY A 390 7.86 3.61 -10.00
C GLY A 390 6.54 3.84 -9.31
N ARG A 391 6.52 4.80 -8.40
CA ARG A 391 5.29 5.28 -7.77
C ARG A 391 4.73 6.45 -8.55
N VAL A 392 3.47 6.36 -8.96
CA VAL A 392 2.79 7.38 -9.76
C VAL A 392 1.51 7.87 -9.08
N SER A 393 1.15 9.12 -9.38
CA SER A 393 -0.19 9.67 -9.15
C SER A 393 -1.00 9.53 -10.43
N ILE A 394 -2.24 9.05 -10.33
CA ILE A 394 -3.13 8.83 -11.46
C ILE A 394 -4.45 9.56 -11.20
N SER A 395 -4.92 10.29 -12.21
CA SER A 395 -6.25 10.89 -12.24
C SER A 395 -7.12 10.19 -13.27
N LEU A 396 -8.33 9.79 -12.87
CA LEU A 396 -9.30 9.07 -13.68
C LEU A 396 -10.51 9.97 -13.95
N ASN A 397 -11.21 9.71 -15.06
CA ASN A 397 -12.38 10.50 -15.42
C ASN A 397 -13.65 10.13 -14.63
N ALA A 398 -13.60 9.09 -13.82
CA ALA A 398 -14.69 8.66 -12.95
C ALA A 398 -14.13 8.00 -11.68
N GLN A 399 -14.98 7.87 -10.66
CA GLN A 399 -14.60 7.23 -9.41
C GLN A 399 -14.30 5.74 -9.62
N LEU A 400 -13.16 5.31 -9.10
CA LEU A 400 -12.77 3.92 -9.00
C LEU A 400 -13.08 3.38 -7.61
N HIS A 401 -13.70 2.21 -7.53
CA HIS A 401 -13.97 1.50 -6.29
C HIS A 401 -12.89 0.45 -6.03
N PHE A 402 -11.98 0.71 -5.12
CA PHE A 402 -10.79 -0.10 -4.93
C PHE A 402 -10.44 -0.30 -3.46
N ASP A 403 -9.67 -1.35 -3.19
CA ASP A 403 -8.97 -1.53 -1.92
C ASP A 403 -7.45 -1.43 -2.19
N ALA A 404 -6.65 -1.30 -1.13
CA ALA A 404 -5.21 -1.40 -1.26
C ALA A 404 -4.81 -2.80 -1.76
N TYR A 405 -3.82 -2.89 -2.66
CA TYR A 405 -3.36 -4.16 -3.21
C TYR A 405 -2.93 -5.17 -2.13
N ARG A 406 -2.32 -4.69 -1.03
CA ARG A 406 -1.95 -5.53 0.12
C ARG A 406 -3.14 -6.14 0.87
N ARG A 407 -4.27 -5.45 0.90
CA ARG A 407 -5.51 -5.92 1.56
C ARG A 407 -6.33 -6.79 0.63
N ASN A 408 -6.39 -6.43 -0.65
CA ASN A 408 -7.15 -7.16 -1.66
C ASN A 408 -6.47 -7.03 -3.04
N ARG A 409 -5.84 -8.12 -3.50
CA ARG A 409 -5.13 -8.14 -4.78
C ARG A 409 -6.07 -7.91 -5.96
N SER A 410 -7.31 -8.42 -5.91
CA SER A 410 -8.25 -8.35 -7.02
C SER A 410 -8.81 -6.95 -7.26
N THR A 411 -9.11 -6.20 -6.21
CA THR A 411 -9.60 -4.81 -6.31
C THR A 411 -8.50 -3.76 -6.16
N GLY A 412 -7.28 -4.16 -5.81
CA GLY A 412 -6.12 -3.27 -5.76
C GLY A 412 -5.21 -3.34 -6.98
N ALA A 413 -5.51 -4.19 -7.98
CA ALA A 413 -4.75 -4.26 -9.23
C ALA A 413 -5.49 -3.61 -10.39
N PHE A 414 -4.72 -3.07 -11.34
CA PHE A 414 -5.22 -2.61 -12.63
C PHE A 414 -4.15 -2.76 -13.70
N ILE A 415 -4.56 -2.64 -14.96
CA ILE A 415 -3.64 -2.51 -16.09
C ILE A 415 -3.86 -1.19 -16.82
N VAL A 416 -2.79 -0.67 -17.42
CA VAL A 416 -2.81 0.52 -18.26
C VAL A 416 -2.71 0.08 -19.71
N VAL A 417 -3.61 0.61 -20.54
CA VAL A 417 -3.74 0.27 -21.95
C VAL A 417 -3.60 1.56 -22.78
N ASP A 418 -2.76 1.52 -23.80
CA ASP A 418 -2.63 2.62 -24.74
C ASP A 418 -3.89 2.74 -25.62
N ARG A 419 -4.41 3.96 -25.75
CA ARG A 419 -5.67 4.24 -26.45
C ARG A 419 -5.61 4.04 -27.96
N ILE A 420 -4.41 4.09 -28.54
CA ILE A 420 -4.20 4.03 -29.99
C ILE A 420 -3.82 2.60 -30.37
N THR A 421 -2.83 2.03 -29.70
CA THR A 421 -2.31 0.69 -30.04
C THR A 421 -3.12 -0.45 -29.43
N ASN A 422 -3.93 -0.16 -28.40
CA ASN A 422 -4.58 -1.15 -27.53
C ASN A 422 -3.59 -2.11 -26.83
N ALA A 423 -2.30 -1.77 -26.80
CA ALA A 423 -1.30 -2.53 -26.08
C ALA A 423 -1.42 -2.29 -24.57
N THR A 424 -1.22 -3.34 -23.77
CA THR A 424 -1.09 -3.18 -22.31
C THR A 424 0.32 -2.68 -22.02
N VAL A 425 0.42 -1.41 -21.60
CA VAL A 425 1.69 -0.71 -21.42
C VAL A 425 2.22 -0.80 -19.99
N ALA A 426 1.37 -1.06 -19.01
CA ALA A 426 1.80 -1.21 -17.61
C ALA A 426 0.81 -2.01 -16.75
N ALA A 427 1.32 -2.52 -15.64
CA ALA A 427 0.54 -3.13 -14.56
C ALA A 427 0.69 -2.30 -13.28
N GLY A 428 -0.41 -2.09 -12.56
CA GLY A 428 -0.47 -1.20 -11.40
C GLY A 428 -0.98 -1.89 -10.15
N MET A 429 -0.37 -1.54 -9.01
CA MET A 429 -0.78 -1.97 -7.67
C MET A 429 -1.13 -0.73 -6.86
N ILE A 430 -2.42 -0.59 -6.54
CA ILE A 430 -2.96 0.54 -5.79
C ILE A 430 -2.43 0.49 -4.37
N LEU A 431 -1.83 1.59 -3.94
CA LEU A 431 -1.29 1.72 -2.59
C LEU A 431 -2.40 2.07 -1.62
N ASP A 432 -2.30 1.61 -0.38
CA ASP A 432 -3.25 1.99 0.67
C ASP A 432 -3.24 3.50 0.93
N LYS A 433 -2.07 4.12 0.72
CA LYS A 433 -1.86 5.56 0.73
C LYS A 433 -2.41 6.29 -0.52
N SER A 434 -3.34 5.69 -1.23
CA SER A 434 -4.29 6.41 -2.09
C SER A 434 -5.32 7.12 -1.21
N GLY A 435 -4.87 8.03 -0.34
CA GLY A 435 -5.73 8.98 0.36
C GLY A 435 -6.52 8.52 1.60
N ASP A 436 -6.44 7.28 2.13
CA ASP A 436 -6.97 6.99 3.50
C ASP A 436 -5.88 7.02 4.57
N SER A 437 -5.18 8.13 4.62
CA SER A 437 -5.06 8.70 5.95
C SER A 437 -6.41 9.32 6.28
N ASP A 438 -7.02 8.96 7.42
CA ASP A 438 -7.63 10.00 8.26
C ASP A 438 -6.77 11.24 8.10
N ALA A 439 -7.32 12.29 7.47
CA ALA A 439 -6.64 13.48 6.98
C ALA A 439 -5.21 13.52 7.52
N LYS A 440 -4.24 12.96 6.76
CA LYS A 440 -2.84 12.91 7.15
C LYS A 440 -2.58 14.27 7.72
N SER A 441 -2.33 14.32 9.01
CA SER A 441 -2.20 15.59 9.69
C SER A 441 -1.14 16.30 8.89
N VAL A 442 -1.47 17.44 8.29
CA VAL A 442 -0.60 18.03 7.26
C VAL A 442 0.81 18.36 7.82
N TRP A 443 0.94 18.24 9.14
CA TRP A 443 2.13 18.29 9.96
C TRP A 443 3.13 17.12 9.78
N ASP A 444 2.69 15.94 9.34
CA ASP A 444 3.51 14.72 9.46
C ASP A 444 4.54 14.58 8.33
N ASP A 445 4.31 15.20 7.16
CA ASP A 445 5.22 15.08 6.00
C ASP A 445 6.47 15.99 6.09
N GLU A 446 6.51 16.98 7.00
CA GLU A 446 7.63 17.95 7.11
C GLU A 446 8.41 17.88 8.43
N LEU A 447 7.84 17.39 9.54
CA LEU A 447 8.58 17.25 10.81
C LEU A 447 9.70 16.19 10.74
N GLU A 448 9.60 15.23 9.82
CA GLU A 448 10.70 14.30 9.51
C GLU A 448 11.78 14.94 8.63
N ALA A 449 11.43 15.96 7.83
CA ALA A 449 12.37 16.69 6.98
C ALA A 449 13.15 17.78 7.76
N SER A 450 12.54 18.41 8.78
CA SER A 450 13.17 19.47 9.57
C SER A 450 14.17 18.97 10.63
N ASN A 451 14.16 17.68 10.97
CA ASN A 451 15.09 17.08 11.93
C ASN A 451 16.42 16.61 11.29
N ALA A 452 16.50 16.58 9.97
CA ALA A 452 17.76 16.55 9.26
C ALA A 452 18.15 18.01 9.02
N GLY A 453 19.19 18.51 9.70
CA GLY A 453 19.65 19.89 9.53
C GLY A 453 19.79 20.22 8.04
N ASP A 454 18.91 21.10 7.54
CA ASP A 454 18.89 21.50 6.14
C ASP A 454 20.08 22.45 5.89
N PRO A 455 20.99 22.16 4.94
CA PRO A 455 22.12 23.02 4.59
C PRO A 455 21.73 24.31 3.85
N ASN A 456 20.44 24.57 3.59
CA ASN A 456 19.98 25.73 2.83
C ASN A 456 19.39 26.84 3.73
N GLU A 457 20.23 27.51 4.52
CA GLU A 457 19.88 28.82 5.07
C GLU A 457 19.79 29.86 3.93
N VAL A 458 18.58 30.18 3.50
CA VAL A 458 18.31 31.14 2.41
C VAL A 458 18.51 32.60 2.87
N SER A 459 18.81 32.86 4.16
CA SER A 459 18.97 34.21 4.72
C SER A 459 20.40 34.49 5.17
N ALA A 460 20.98 35.58 4.67
CA ALA A 460 22.30 36.06 5.11
C ALA A 460 22.28 36.80 6.47
N VAL A 461 21.12 36.87 7.14
CA VAL A 461 20.96 37.57 8.42
C VAL A 461 20.53 36.57 9.49
N THR A 462 21.37 36.42 10.50
CA THR A 462 21.21 35.45 11.59
C THR A 462 20.13 35.86 12.60
N THR A 463 19.63 34.90 13.38
CA THR A 463 18.67 35.14 14.45
C THR A 463 19.25 36.04 15.55
N GLU A 464 20.55 35.93 15.83
CA GLU A 464 21.28 36.77 16.78
C GLU A 464 21.33 38.23 16.30
N GLU A 465 21.62 38.47 15.02
CA GLU A 465 21.61 39.82 14.43
C GLU A 465 20.22 40.44 14.49
N ARG A 466 19.17 39.68 14.20
CA ARG A 466 17.77 40.14 14.32
C ARG A 466 17.40 40.45 15.77
N THR A 467 17.79 39.58 16.70
CA THR A 467 17.53 39.77 18.14
C THR A 467 18.23 41.02 18.67
N ALA A 468 19.48 41.25 18.27
CA ALA A 468 20.23 42.46 18.62
C ALA A 468 19.61 43.71 17.98
N ARG A 469 19.18 43.63 16.72
CA ARG A 469 18.60 44.76 15.96
C ARG A 469 17.25 45.21 16.51
N PHE A 470 16.37 44.27 16.83
CA PHE A 470 15.03 44.56 17.34
C PHE A 470 14.96 44.65 18.87
N GLY A 471 16.01 44.23 19.57
CA GLY A 471 16.04 44.22 21.04
C GLY A 471 14.98 43.32 21.66
N GLN A 472 14.60 42.26 20.95
CA GLN A 472 13.59 41.26 21.33
C GLN A 472 13.98 39.90 20.77
N LYS A 473 13.54 38.81 21.41
CA LYS A 473 13.62 37.46 20.85
C LYS A 473 12.35 37.17 20.03
N PRO A 474 12.43 36.42 18.93
CA PRO A 474 11.23 35.98 18.22
C PRO A 474 10.41 35.02 19.09
N ALA A 475 9.09 35.16 19.05
CA ALA A 475 8.17 34.31 19.77
C ALA A 475 6.78 34.36 19.13
N THR A 476 6.07 33.24 19.16
CA THR A 476 4.66 33.13 18.80
C THR A 476 3.82 32.93 20.06
N ILE A 477 2.80 33.77 20.23
CA ILE A 477 1.85 33.73 21.33
C ILE A 477 0.52 33.20 20.78
N LEU A 478 0.17 31.96 21.13
CA LEU A 478 -1.11 31.37 20.78
C LEU A 478 -2.17 31.76 21.82
N LEU A 479 -3.18 32.50 21.39
CA LEU A 479 -4.41 32.75 22.14
C LEU A 479 -5.44 31.65 21.82
N THR A 480 -5.64 30.69 22.73
CA THR A 480 -6.62 29.60 22.58
C THR A 480 -7.82 29.78 23.51
N GLY A 481 -9.02 29.40 23.06
CA GLY A 481 -10.26 29.54 23.83
C GLY A 481 -11.50 29.44 22.94
N LEU A 482 -12.69 29.39 23.54
CA LEU A 482 -13.97 29.27 22.81
C LEU A 482 -14.27 30.49 21.92
N THR A 483 -15.07 30.31 20.86
CA THR A 483 -15.53 31.44 20.04
C THR A 483 -16.30 32.43 20.91
N GLY A 484 -15.96 33.73 20.85
CA GLY A 484 -16.53 34.74 21.75
C GLY A 484 -15.84 34.90 23.11
N SER A 485 -14.73 34.19 23.38
CA SER A 485 -13.94 34.35 24.62
C SER A 485 -13.10 35.63 24.67
N GLY A 486 -13.00 36.39 23.58
CA GLY A 486 -12.23 37.64 23.52
C GLY A 486 -10.80 37.53 22.98
N LYS A 487 -10.41 36.38 22.41
CA LYS A 487 -9.07 36.15 21.80
C LYS A 487 -8.61 37.30 20.90
N THR A 488 -9.41 37.65 19.89
CA THR A 488 -9.04 38.69 18.92
C THR A 488 -8.92 40.06 19.58
N SER A 489 -9.82 40.40 20.52
CA SER A 489 -9.75 41.66 21.27
C SER A 489 -8.50 41.78 22.13
N VAL A 490 -8.15 40.72 22.87
CA VAL A 490 -6.93 40.66 23.67
C VAL A 490 -5.70 40.68 22.77
N GLY A 491 -5.70 39.95 21.66
CA GLY A 491 -4.59 39.94 20.70
C GLY A 491 -4.28 41.31 20.11
N LEU A 492 -5.32 42.05 19.70
CA LEU A 492 -5.17 43.42 19.20
C LEU A 492 -4.62 44.38 20.26
N ALA A 493 -5.06 44.24 21.52
CA ALA A 493 -4.55 45.05 22.62
C ALA A 493 -3.07 44.74 22.92
N VAL A 494 -2.68 43.46 22.87
CA VAL A 494 -1.27 43.03 23.02
C VAL A 494 -0.41 43.56 21.86
N GLU A 495 -0.87 43.41 20.61
CA GLU A 495 -0.18 43.95 19.44
C GLU A 495 0.03 45.45 19.59
N ARG A 496 -1.00 46.20 19.99
CA ARG A 496 -0.90 47.64 20.19
C ARG A 496 0.11 48.02 21.28
N LYS A 497 0.06 47.37 22.44
CA LYS A 497 1.01 47.63 23.54
C LYS A 497 2.45 47.31 23.16
N LEU A 498 2.69 46.20 22.46
CA LEU A 498 4.02 45.82 21.99
C LEU A 498 4.56 46.82 20.96
N PHE A 499 3.71 47.23 20.02
CA PHE A 499 4.06 48.25 19.03
C PHE A 499 4.40 49.58 19.68
N ASP A 500 3.57 50.05 20.62
CA ASP A 500 3.80 51.31 21.37
C ASP A 500 5.07 51.22 22.25
N ALA A 501 5.48 50.01 22.65
CA ALA A 501 6.77 49.74 23.32
C ALA A 501 7.96 49.57 22.37
N GLY A 502 7.79 49.86 21.07
CA GLY A 502 8.85 49.80 20.06
C GLY A 502 9.24 48.39 19.62
N ARG A 503 8.39 47.39 19.85
CA ARG A 503 8.64 45.98 19.49
C ARG A 503 8.11 45.68 18.10
N ALA A 504 8.83 44.84 17.35
CA ALA A 504 8.38 44.34 16.07
C ALA A 504 7.36 43.22 16.31
N VAL A 505 6.08 43.49 16.04
CA VAL A 505 4.96 42.58 16.33
C VAL A 505 4.03 42.51 15.13
N ALA A 506 3.40 41.35 14.93
CA ALA A 506 2.34 41.17 13.94
C ALA A 506 1.27 40.22 14.48
N MET A 507 0.00 40.54 14.24
CA MET A 507 -1.13 39.68 14.56
C MET A 507 -1.58 38.82 13.38
N ILE A 508 -1.78 37.53 13.63
CA ILE A 508 -2.41 36.59 12.72
C ILE A 508 -3.78 36.19 13.28
N ASP A 509 -4.85 36.56 12.59
CA ASP A 509 -6.21 36.13 12.94
C ASP A 509 -6.72 35.04 12.00
N GLY A 510 -7.31 33.99 12.58
CA GLY A 510 -7.80 32.84 11.82
C GLY A 510 -8.88 33.17 10.79
N GLU A 511 -9.68 34.22 10.99
CA GLU A 511 -10.68 34.67 10.01
C GLU A 511 -10.00 35.39 8.82
N SER A 512 -8.95 36.17 9.09
CA SER A 512 -8.16 36.87 8.06
C SER A 512 -7.36 35.90 7.19
N VAL A 513 -6.68 34.91 7.80
CA VAL A 513 -5.94 33.88 7.06
C VAL A 513 -6.86 33.12 6.11
N ARG A 514 -8.07 32.78 6.56
CA ARG A 514 -9.10 32.10 5.74
C ARG A 514 -9.58 32.92 4.56
N ARG A 515 -9.64 34.25 4.66
CA ARG A 515 -10.05 35.10 3.54
C ARG A 515 -8.94 35.31 2.51
N GLY A 516 -7.68 35.17 2.92
CA GLY A 516 -6.49 35.35 2.09
C GLY A 516 -5.80 34.02 1.77
N LEU A 517 -4.77 33.68 2.55
CA LEU A 517 -3.87 32.54 2.35
C LEU A 517 -4.57 31.17 2.28
N SER A 518 -5.76 31.05 2.87
CA SER A 518 -6.55 29.81 2.95
C SER A 518 -7.94 29.95 2.33
N ARG A 519 -8.09 30.82 1.32
CA ARG A 519 -9.38 31.09 0.65
C ARG A 519 -9.93 29.88 -0.13
N ASP A 520 -9.06 28.98 -0.55
CA ASP A 520 -9.38 27.70 -1.19
C ASP A 520 -9.99 26.67 -0.24
N LEU A 521 -9.87 26.86 1.08
CA LEU A 521 -10.26 25.87 2.07
C LEU A 521 -11.71 26.07 2.54
N GLY A 522 -12.44 24.95 2.65
CA GLY A 522 -13.77 24.90 3.26
C GLY A 522 -13.74 24.89 4.80
N PHE A 523 -14.80 24.31 5.39
CA PHE A 523 -14.94 24.14 6.84
C PHE A 523 -14.92 22.67 7.27
N SER A 524 -14.45 21.75 6.43
CA SER A 524 -14.26 20.36 6.85
C SER A 524 -13.19 20.25 7.95
N ALA A 525 -13.06 19.07 8.58
CA ALA A 525 -12.00 18.82 9.56
C ALA A 525 -10.61 18.92 8.91
N ALA A 526 -10.44 18.40 7.68
CA ALA A 526 -9.21 18.49 6.91
C ALA A 526 -8.85 19.94 6.55
N ASP A 527 -9.82 20.73 6.06
CA ASP A 527 -9.63 22.15 5.75
C ASP A 527 -9.25 22.97 6.99
N ARG A 528 -9.78 22.60 8.16
CA ARG A 528 -9.42 23.21 9.44
C ARG A 528 -7.99 22.88 9.85
N SER A 529 -7.56 21.63 9.68
CA SER A 529 -6.18 21.22 9.93
C SER A 529 -5.21 21.92 8.97
N GLU A 530 -5.52 22.00 7.67
CA GLU A 530 -4.64 22.63 6.70
C GLU A 530 -4.57 24.16 6.89
N ASN A 531 -5.69 24.81 7.19
CA ASN A 531 -5.69 26.23 7.54
C ASN A 531 -4.77 26.52 8.73
N LEU A 532 -4.80 25.64 9.73
CA LEU A 532 -3.95 25.77 10.90
C LEU A 532 -2.48 25.53 10.58
N ARG A 533 -2.16 24.52 9.76
CA ARG A 533 -0.78 24.30 9.33
C ARG A 533 -0.23 25.51 8.57
N ARG A 534 -0.98 26.04 7.59
CA ARG A 534 -0.60 27.28 6.86
C ARG A 534 -0.42 28.47 7.80
N SER A 535 -1.27 28.60 8.81
CA SER A 535 -1.12 29.62 9.86
C SER A 535 0.16 29.41 10.69
N GLY A 536 0.51 28.16 11.00
CA GLY A 536 1.75 27.79 11.69
C GLY A 536 3.01 28.13 10.91
N HIS A 537 3.05 27.85 9.60
CA HIS A 537 4.18 28.24 8.76
C HIS A 537 4.31 29.77 8.63
N LEU A 538 3.18 30.48 8.54
CA LEU A 538 3.21 31.94 8.55
C LEU A 538 3.79 32.48 9.86
N ALA A 539 3.40 31.92 11.01
CA ALA A 539 3.97 32.27 12.31
C ALA A 539 5.47 31.93 12.39
N HIS A 540 5.88 30.76 11.90
CA HIS A 540 7.30 30.37 11.84
C HIS A 540 8.13 31.33 10.98
N ALA A 541 7.65 31.71 9.79
CA ALA A 541 8.32 32.67 8.92
C ALA A 541 8.46 34.06 9.56
N LEU A 542 7.46 34.51 10.33
CA LEU A 542 7.55 35.75 11.11
C LEU A 542 8.59 35.65 12.23
N ASN A 543 8.65 34.51 12.94
CA ASN A 543 9.67 34.25 13.94
C ASN A 543 11.08 34.26 13.32
N GLN A 544 11.28 33.62 12.16
CA GLN A 544 12.55 33.66 11.41
C GLN A 544 12.92 35.09 10.98
N ALA A 545 11.93 35.96 10.75
CA ALA A 545 12.15 37.37 10.47
C ALA A 545 12.48 38.20 11.73
N GLY A 546 12.42 37.65 12.94
CA GLY A 546 12.68 38.32 14.22
C GLY A 546 11.45 39.00 14.85
N VAL A 547 10.25 38.74 14.32
CA VAL A 547 9.00 39.38 14.72
C VAL A 547 8.30 38.56 15.82
N ILE A 548 7.65 39.23 16.78
CA ILE A 548 6.75 38.59 17.74
C ILE A 548 5.39 38.39 17.06
N CYS A 549 4.95 37.14 16.95
CA CYS A 549 3.67 36.79 16.33
C CYS A 549 2.58 36.61 17.39
N VAL A 550 1.49 37.37 17.32
CA VAL A 550 0.28 37.15 18.14
C VAL A 550 -0.74 36.38 17.31
N ALA A 551 -1.06 35.16 17.69
CA ALA A 551 -1.90 34.28 16.89
C ALA A 551 -3.25 33.95 17.56
N SER A 552 -4.35 34.36 16.93
CA SER A 552 -5.72 34.06 17.35
C SER A 552 -6.37 33.04 16.41
N PHE A 553 -6.03 31.77 16.58
CA PHE A 553 -6.69 30.67 15.87
C PHE A 553 -7.31 29.65 16.84
N VAL A 554 -8.31 28.92 16.35
CA VAL A 554 -9.00 27.89 17.12
C VAL A 554 -8.18 26.60 17.02
N ALA A 555 -7.45 26.27 18.09
CA ALA A 555 -6.71 25.02 18.26
C ALA A 555 -7.39 24.16 19.35
N PRO A 556 -8.41 23.36 18.97
CA PRO A 556 -9.34 22.76 19.94
C PRO A 556 -8.77 21.54 20.66
N SER A 557 -7.77 20.85 20.12
CA SER A 557 -7.14 19.69 20.76
C SER A 557 -5.69 19.95 21.14
N GLU A 558 -5.19 19.19 22.12
CA GLU A 558 -3.80 19.28 22.59
C GLU A 558 -2.80 18.79 21.53
N GLU A 559 -3.15 17.72 20.83
CA GLU A 559 -2.34 17.18 19.74
C GLU A 559 -2.01 18.24 18.69
N VAL A 560 -3.02 19.05 18.35
CA VAL A 560 -2.91 20.12 17.36
C VAL A 560 -1.97 21.23 17.84
N ARG A 561 -2.07 21.64 19.11
CA ARG A 561 -1.17 22.63 19.70
C ARG A 561 0.28 22.13 19.74
N SER A 562 0.48 20.85 20.08
CA SER A 562 1.81 20.22 20.11
C SER A 562 2.47 20.22 18.72
N LYS A 563 1.70 19.96 17.65
CA LYS A 563 2.22 19.99 16.28
C LYS A 563 2.65 21.39 15.84
N VAL A 564 1.86 22.43 16.17
CA VAL A 564 2.22 23.83 15.93
C VAL A 564 3.49 24.21 16.69
N ALA A 565 3.58 23.81 17.97
CA ALA A 565 4.76 24.08 18.80
C ALA A 565 6.04 23.45 18.22
N LYS A 566 5.95 22.22 17.72
CA LYS A 566 7.08 21.56 17.05
C LYS A 566 7.51 22.26 15.77
N LEU A 567 6.57 22.73 14.95
CA LEU A 567 6.87 23.48 13.73
C LEU A 567 7.56 24.82 14.02
N ILE A 568 7.11 25.52 15.06
CA ILE A 568 7.62 26.86 15.39
C ILE A 568 8.93 26.81 16.19
N GLY A 569 9.15 25.75 16.96
CA GLY A 569 10.18 25.65 18.00
C GLY A 569 9.53 25.83 19.37
N GLN A 570 9.69 24.85 20.28
CA GLN A 570 9.01 24.85 21.58
C GLN A 570 9.45 26.02 22.46
N GLU A 571 10.70 26.43 22.32
CA GLU A 571 11.33 27.57 22.97
C GLU A 571 10.77 28.93 22.50
N HIS A 572 10.17 28.96 21.30
CA HIS A 572 9.60 30.15 20.68
C HIS A 572 8.06 30.15 20.68
N PHE A 573 7.41 29.21 21.37
CA PHE A 573 5.97 29.03 21.32
C PHE A 573 5.34 29.11 22.73
N LEU A 574 4.46 30.11 22.93
CA LEU A 574 3.76 30.33 24.19
C LEU A 574 2.25 30.10 24.01
N VAL A 575 1.64 29.36 24.94
CA VAL A 575 0.21 29.07 24.95
C VAL A 575 -0.50 29.87 26.03
N VAL A 576 -1.38 30.78 25.62
CA VAL A 576 -2.24 31.58 26.51
C VAL A 576 -3.68 31.11 26.38
N HIS A 577 -4.23 30.59 27.48
CA HIS A 577 -5.62 30.14 27.55
C HIS A 577 -6.56 31.28 27.93
N VAL A 578 -7.51 31.60 27.07
CA VAL A 578 -8.58 32.56 27.32
C VAL A 578 -9.80 31.80 27.84
N ALA A 579 -9.79 31.55 29.15
CA ALA A 579 -10.67 30.66 29.90
C ALA A 579 -12.07 31.26 30.20
N THR A 580 -12.63 32.01 29.25
CA THR A 580 -13.96 32.62 29.44
C THR A 580 -15.06 31.55 29.45
N PRO A 581 -15.95 31.56 30.46
CA PRO A 581 -17.04 30.59 30.55
C PRO A 581 -17.96 30.57 29.31
N VAL A 582 -18.39 29.37 28.89
CA VAL A 582 -19.18 29.17 27.65
C VAL A 582 -20.52 29.94 27.65
N ASN A 583 -21.15 30.10 28.81
CA ASN A 583 -22.37 30.90 28.96
C ASN A 583 -22.12 32.37 28.61
N VAL A 584 -20.99 32.94 29.04
CA VAL A 584 -20.59 34.30 28.69
C VAL A 584 -20.26 34.37 27.19
N CYS A 585 -19.55 33.39 26.64
CA CYS A 585 -19.28 33.32 25.20
C CYS A 585 -20.57 33.30 24.35
N ARG A 586 -21.60 32.56 24.79
CA ARG A 586 -22.92 32.50 24.14
C ARG A 586 -23.62 33.87 24.14
N THR A 587 -23.56 34.62 25.26
CA THR A 587 -24.15 35.97 25.32
C THR A 587 -23.43 36.99 24.42
N ARG A 588 -22.16 36.75 24.09
CA ARG A 588 -21.33 37.61 23.24
C ARG A 588 -21.40 37.24 21.75
N ASP A 589 -22.18 36.24 21.37
CA ASP A 589 -22.29 35.76 19.99
C ASP A 589 -23.15 36.67 19.11
N THR A 590 -22.49 37.59 18.41
CA THR A 590 -23.14 38.51 17.47
C THR A 590 -23.47 37.89 16.12
N LYS A 591 -22.91 36.71 15.80
CA LYS A 591 -23.06 36.04 14.50
C LYS A 591 -24.07 34.88 14.55
N GLY A 592 -24.66 34.61 15.71
CA GLY A 592 -25.64 33.53 15.93
C GLY A 592 -25.08 32.12 15.69
N GLN A 593 -23.77 31.95 15.82
CA GLN A 593 -23.07 30.68 15.58
C GLN A 593 -23.41 29.62 16.64
N TYR A 594 -23.58 29.99 17.90
CA TYR A 594 -23.95 29.05 18.96
C TYR A 594 -25.36 28.50 18.73
N ALA A 595 -26.32 29.37 18.37
CA ALA A 595 -27.69 28.93 18.06
C ALA A 595 -27.74 27.99 16.84
N LYS A 596 -26.97 28.28 15.79
CA LYS A 596 -26.83 27.40 14.62
C LYS A 596 -26.13 26.08 14.94
N ALA A 597 -25.15 26.11 15.84
CA ALA A 597 -24.49 24.89 16.32
C ALA A 597 -25.43 24.02 17.14
N ASP A 598 -26.22 24.62 18.04
CA ASP A 598 -27.23 23.91 18.84
C ASP A 598 -28.33 23.29 17.95
N ALA A 599 -28.70 23.96 16.85
CA ALA A 599 -29.65 23.46 15.87
C ALA A 599 -29.08 22.36 14.94
N GLY A 600 -27.79 22.02 15.07
CA GLY A 600 -27.12 21.02 14.23
C GLY A 600 -26.71 21.52 12.83
N GLU A 601 -26.89 22.81 12.54
CA GLU A 601 -26.52 23.41 11.25
C GLU A 601 -25.01 23.66 11.13
N LEU A 602 -24.31 23.83 12.26
CA LEU A 602 -22.85 23.95 12.32
C LEU A 602 -22.23 22.71 12.96
N LEU A 603 -21.74 21.81 12.11
CA LEU A 603 -21.05 20.59 12.51
C LEU A 603 -19.62 20.87 13.00
N ASN A 604 -19.22 20.21 14.07
CA ASN A 604 -17.92 20.32 14.73
C ASN A 604 -17.56 21.73 15.25
N PHE A 605 -18.49 22.42 15.88
CA PHE A 605 -18.29 23.72 16.53
C PHE A 605 -17.72 23.50 17.96
N PRO A 606 -16.49 23.97 18.27
CA PRO A 606 -15.84 23.69 19.55
C PRO A 606 -16.62 24.21 20.77
N GLY A 607 -16.84 23.33 21.75
CA GLY A 607 -17.62 23.62 22.95
C GLY A 607 -19.13 23.44 22.80
N VAL A 608 -19.62 23.02 21.62
CA VAL A 608 -21.04 22.70 21.38
C VAL A 608 -21.19 21.35 20.67
N THR A 609 -20.84 21.27 19.38
CA THR A 609 -20.95 20.05 18.56
C THR A 609 -19.61 19.33 18.36
N ALA A 610 -18.50 19.89 18.87
CA ALA A 610 -17.19 19.23 19.02
C ALA A 610 -16.58 19.54 20.40
N ALA A 611 -15.78 18.60 20.92
CA ALA A 611 -15.05 18.80 22.17
C ALA A 611 -13.98 19.92 22.03
N TYR A 612 -13.85 20.74 23.07
CA TYR A 612 -12.74 21.67 23.24
C TYR A 612 -11.91 21.20 24.43
N GLU A 613 -10.65 20.85 24.19
CA GLU A 613 -9.69 20.46 25.21
C GLU A 613 -8.95 21.70 25.69
N ALA A 614 -9.28 22.15 26.91
CA ALA A 614 -8.51 23.18 27.58
C ALA A 614 -7.04 22.74 27.68
N PRO A 615 -6.07 23.63 27.42
CA PRO A 615 -4.66 23.28 27.52
C PRO A 615 -4.33 22.84 28.96
N PRO A 616 -3.67 21.69 29.16
CA PRO A 616 -3.39 21.17 30.50
C PRO A 616 -2.37 22.03 31.25
N ASN A 617 -1.39 22.60 30.52
CA ASN A 617 -0.31 23.43 31.07
C ASN A 617 -0.12 24.70 30.22
N PRO A 618 -1.04 25.69 30.28
CA PRO A 618 -0.83 26.95 29.57
C PRO A 618 0.25 27.80 30.26
N ASP A 619 1.02 28.56 29.49
CA ASP A 619 1.99 29.53 30.04
C ASP A 619 1.29 30.66 30.80
N LEU A 620 0.05 30.98 30.43
CA LEU A 620 -0.81 31.92 31.14
C LEU A 620 -2.29 31.57 30.90
N SER A 621 -3.10 31.68 31.94
CA SER A 621 -4.57 31.57 31.84
C SER A 621 -5.20 32.91 32.23
N ILE A 622 -6.07 33.45 31.37
CA ILE A 622 -6.78 34.72 31.56
C ILE A 622 -8.28 34.53 31.40
N ASP A 623 -9.09 35.30 32.11
CA ASP A 623 -10.55 35.25 32.01
C ASP A 623 -11.15 36.64 31.74
N THR A 624 -11.56 36.87 30.49
CA THR A 624 -12.18 38.13 30.05
C THR A 624 -13.60 38.36 30.59
N SER A 625 -14.13 37.47 31.43
CA SER A 625 -15.36 37.71 32.20
C SER A 625 -15.09 38.39 33.55
N GLN A 626 -13.87 38.25 34.09
CA GLN A 626 -13.45 38.81 35.38
C GLN A 626 -12.48 39.97 35.22
N GLN A 627 -11.72 39.98 34.12
CA GLN A 627 -10.68 40.97 33.83
C GLN A 627 -11.05 41.76 32.58
N SER A 628 -10.66 43.03 32.55
CA SER A 628 -10.73 43.86 31.35
C SER A 628 -9.73 43.35 30.28
N VAL A 629 -9.99 43.71 29.02
CA VAL A 629 -9.08 43.39 27.90
C VAL A 629 -7.68 43.97 28.13
N GLU A 630 -7.61 45.17 28.72
CA GLU A 630 -6.35 45.84 29.05
C GLU A 630 -5.54 45.08 30.10
N GLU A 631 -6.19 44.65 31.20
CA GLU A 631 -5.54 43.85 32.25
C GLU A 631 -5.05 42.50 31.70
N CYS A 632 -5.82 41.87 30.82
CA CYS A 632 -5.42 40.63 30.14
C CYS A 632 -4.19 40.85 29.26
N ALA A 633 -4.16 41.95 28.50
CA ALA A 633 -3.04 42.29 27.63
C ALA A 633 -1.78 42.63 28.46
N ASP A 634 -1.93 43.34 29.58
CA ASP A 634 -0.83 43.63 30.50
C ASP A 634 -0.23 42.35 31.10
N ALA A 635 -1.07 41.37 31.46
CA ALA A 635 -0.60 40.07 31.94
C ALA A 635 0.23 39.32 30.88
N ILE A 636 -0.16 39.37 29.60
CA ILE A 636 0.60 38.77 28.50
C ILE A 636 1.93 39.51 28.29
N VAL A 637 1.93 40.84 28.32
CA VAL A 637 3.18 41.62 28.20
C VAL A 637 4.14 41.33 29.36
N GLN A 638 3.62 41.18 30.59
CA GLN A 638 4.41 40.76 31.75
C GLN A 638 4.98 39.35 31.58
N LEU A 639 4.21 38.40 31.04
CA LEU A 639 4.71 37.06 30.69
C LEU A 639 5.92 37.16 29.74
N LEU A 640 5.84 37.98 28.69
CA LEU A 640 6.93 38.15 27.73
C LEU A 640 8.20 38.75 28.36
N ARG A 641 8.05 39.68 29.31
CA ARG A 641 9.17 40.21 30.10
C ARG A 641 9.79 39.14 30.99
N SER A 642 8.96 38.35 31.68
CA SER A 642 9.43 37.28 32.57
C SER A 642 10.17 36.16 31.85
N ARG A 643 9.85 35.94 30.57
CA ARG A 643 10.53 34.98 29.67
C ARG A 643 11.71 35.59 28.91
N GLU A 644 12.07 36.85 29.20
CA GLU A 644 13.14 37.60 28.53
C GLU A 644 12.98 37.66 27.00
N ILE A 645 11.74 37.62 26.50
CA ILE A 645 11.44 37.77 25.08
C ILE A 645 11.53 39.24 24.70
N ILE A 646 11.09 40.12 25.61
CA ILE A 646 11.25 41.57 25.50
C ILE A 646 11.94 42.09 26.75
N ARG A 647 12.79 43.12 26.57
CA ARG A 647 13.41 43.85 27.69
C ARG A 647 12.46 44.84 28.33
#